data_AF-A0A239BFV4-F1
#
_entry.id   AF-A0A239BFV4-F1
#
_cell.length_a   1.000
_cell.length_b   1.000
_cell.length_c   1.000
_cell.angle_alpha   90.00
_cell.angle_beta   90.00
_cell.angle_gamma   90.00
#
_symmetry.space_group_name_H-M   'P 1'
#
loop_
_entity.id
_entity.type
_entity.pdbx_description
1 polymer ?
#
loop_
_entity_poly.entity_id
_entity_poly.type
_entity_poly.pdbx_seq_one_letter_code
_entity_poly.pdbx_strand_id
1 'polypeptide(L)'
;MFKRLALCLVLAVLFSGLAACPALAEKPRKNVLVLNSYHDGYAWSDEIVTGLRQYFAESQFLVDLQIEYMDTKRFATQERAQALFTFYRDKFRDSEFDLVIASDDFAYNFVLDYQDRLFPGLPVVFCGVNDFKPEKLAGRNNITGLVENVDFEATLRLAARLHKNAHKMIVIGDRSVTGMAIQGQLRKTAPRLQGLLEFEYWDDLPMPEILERLRAMPKNTLLFVIPMYLEHGGKLYAADEVLEVISANVSLPVYSCWRFLLDHGCVGGRLHSGVDHGRMAGSLALRILAGADPSAIPVVERLNDPYVFDYIVLRKIGIPISELPSGAEIINEPYRFYTIDKGIFWTIMVSLAALLFILVLLLVSISQRRRIQERVNDQLSFLKILMDAIPLPLYSLTRRGLFQDCNLAFERLFQVEREKIQGKAPEDLAESGAEELRDAVDKELLARAGVRVYESALHLPGDDTRAVMLSKATYLNAKGEILGLVGALNDISGLKRAQEELRQAEEKYRGIFENSVLGIFRAAPDARLLDANHALVEMLGFESLEALLATGADFLAGDGDGPADWLRASTGPGGVATHRREFVRPDGRRITAFLHIRVVAGPDGGLAAYEGVVEDITQRENAERARSESERMLQLVLDTIPQLVSWKDRDLRYLGVNRSFVSFFGLEDARRVLGHTDEELFGESEAARASQQSDRQVVETSQPQYRATWSTEDGYGRPVLLEVSRVPLHDASGRVVGLLCAAEDVTEKNNLERQLLQSQKMEAIGTLAGGIAHDFNNILTSIINSAELALMDAPGESDMTQDLLRVLRAGQRGSQLVRQILAFSRPSQAGFQYVNVADVVRETLSLLSASLPRNISVREDIRQDPALALADPIQLHQVFLNLCTNAFQAMRETGGDLLLTLQAEDLDAPAAEVLSLPPGCYLRLTITDTGPGIEQDILDKIFDPFFTTKGKAEGTGLGLAVVHGIIKAHKGAVAVSSIPWERTSFDIYLPKQRDLDQEEQPLAEHVRPGQGRVLFVEDDDDQLATIPRVLGRLGYEVTGCASALEALRLLADRPGGFDVVLTDFDMPQVNGVEFAWRLLFEHPGLPVVMISGRLHTGDVPPDLPPNILRVLAKPYSQASISEALREILSAG
;
A
#
# COMPACT_ATOMS: atom_id res chain seq x y z
N MET A 1 20.29 7.08 38.96
CA MET A 1 19.24 8.05 39.32
C MET A 1 18.45 8.54 38.11
N PHE A 2 19.10 9.00 37.04
CA PHE A 2 18.43 9.56 35.84
C PHE A 2 17.40 8.64 35.15
N LYS A 3 17.67 7.33 35.05
CA LYS A 3 16.73 6.36 34.43
C LYS A 3 15.43 6.16 35.21
N ARG A 4 15.44 6.32 36.54
CA ARG A 4 14.23 6.20 37.37
C ARG A 4 13.39 7.48 37.30
N LEU A 5 14.05 8.64 37.20
CA LEU A 5 13.38 9.93 37.07
C LEU A 5 12.64 10.04 35.72
N ALA A 6 13.25 9.54 34.63
CA ALA A 6 12.62 9.51 33.31
C ALA A 6 11.40 8.56 33.26
N LEU A 7 11.48 7.39 33.91
CA LEU A 7 10.37 6.45 33.99
C LEU A 7 9.19 7.01 34.82
N CYS A 8 9.49 7.71 35.92
CA CYS A 8 8.47 8.39 36.72
C CYS A 8 7.83 9.57 35.98
N LEU A 9 8.57 10.30 35.14
CA LEU A 9 8.02 11.40 34.33
C LEU A 9 7.09 10.87 33.24
N VAL A 10 7.46 9.76 32.59
CA VAL A 10 6.62 9.11 31.57
C VAL A 10 5.34 8.52 32.19
N LEU A 11 5.45 7.91 33.38
CA LEU A 11 4.28 7.43 34.14
C LEU A 11 3.38 8.57 34.63
N ALA A 12 3.96 9.71 35.03
CA ALA A 12 3.17 10.87 35.47
C ALA A 12 2.39 11.50 34.30
N VAL A 13 2.98 11.55 33.10
CA VAL A 13 2.31 12.06 31.89
C VAL A 13 1.21 11.11 31.41
N LEU A 14 1.43 9.79 31.49
CA LEU A 14 0.41 8.77 31.21
C LEU A 14 -0.76 8.79 32.22
N PHE A 15 -0.50 9.09 33.49
CA PHE A 15 -1.56 9.19 34.51
C PHE A 15 -2.33 10.51 34.50
N SER A 16 -1.71 11.62 34.07
CA SER A 16 -2.41 12.90 33.94
C SER A 16 -3.45 12.94 32.81
N GLY A 17 -3.39 12.00 31.85
CA GLY A 17 -4.42 11.84 30.81
C GLY A 17 -5.65 11.02 31.24
N LEU A 18 -5.59 10.34 32.40
CA LEU A 18 -6.64 9.44 32.90
C LEU A 18 -7.46 10.03 34.07
N ALA A 19 -7.11 11.24 34.54
CA ALA A 19 -7.77 11.88 35.68
C ALA A 19 -8.61 13.09 35.23
N ALA A 20 -9.56 12.88 34.31
CA ALA A 20 -10.63 13.83 34.01
C ALA A 20 -11.86 13.13 33.42
N CYS A 21 -12.37 12.08 34.08
CA CYS A 21 -13.77 11.72 33.90
C CYS A 21 -14.60 12.57 34.88
N PRO A 22 -15.38 13.56 34.41
CA PRO A 22 -16.45 14.09 35.26
C PRO A 22 -17.41 12.92 35.54
N ALA A 23 -17.77 12.73 36.80
CA ALA A 23 -18.85 11.82 37.16
C ALA A 23 -20.09 12.19 36.32
N LEU A 24 -20.57 11.26 35.48
CA LEU A 24 -21.82 11.44 34.75
C LEU A 24 -22.95 11.53 35.78
N ALA A 25 -23.38 12.75 36.08
CA ALA A 25 -24.68 12.97 36.69
C ALA A 25 -25.75 12.51 35.69
N GLU A 26 -26.62 11.60 36.10
CA GLU A 26 -27.73 11.11 35.31
C GLU A 26 -28.62 12.30 34.90
N LYS A 27 -28.73 12.57 33.60
CA LYS A 27 -29.54 13.69 33.10
C LYS A 27 -31.03 13.38 33.37
N PRO A 28 -31.83 14.34 33.90
CA PRO A 28 -33.26 14.13 34.11
C PRO A 28 -33.98 13.83 32.78
N ARG A 29 -34.83 12.80 32.78
CA ARG A 29 -35.58 12.35 31.59
C ARG A 29 -36.77 13.25 31.29
N LYS A 30 -37.00 13.55 30.00
CA LYS A 30 -38.10 14.37 29.49
C LYS A 30 -38.71 13.73 28.24
N ASN A 31 -40.04 13.65 28.16
CA ASN A 31 -40.73 13.02 27.03
C ASN A 31 -41.33 14.10 26.12
N VAL A 32 -40.94 14.12 24.85
CA VAL A 32 -41.40 15.11 23.86
C VAL A 32 -42.07 14.40 22.69
N LEU A 33 -43.30 14.80 22.38
CA LEU A 33 -44.05 14.29 21.23
C LEU A 33 -43.89 15.24 20.05
N VAL A 34 -43.52 14.72 18.88
CA VAL A 34 -43.45 15.46 17.62
C VAL A 34 -44.56 14.97 16.70
N LEU A 35 -45.53 15.83 16.41
CA LEU A 35 -46.54 15.59 15.38
C LEU A 35 -46.04 16.18 14.06
N ASN A 36 -45.78 15.31 13.09
CA ASN A 36 -45.24 15.70 11.80
C ASN A 36 -46.30 15.56 10.71
N SER A 37 -46.55 16.63 9.95
CA SER A 37 -47.56 16.65 8.88
C SER A 37 -47.26 15.69 7.72
N TYR A 38 -46.00 15.27 7.57
CA TYR A 38 -45.48 14.47 6.46
C TYR A 38 -45.35 12.98 6.81
N HIS A 39 -44.89 12.16 5.86
CA HIS A 39 -44.40 10.80 6.10
C HIS A 39 -42.89 10.81 6.33
N ASP A 40 -42.39 9.72 6.91
CA ASP A 40 -40.96 9.46 7.06
C ASP A 40 -40.30 9.29 5.69
N GLY A 41 -39.23 10.04 5.42
CA GLY A 41 -38.56 10.10 4.12
C GLY A 41 -38.84 11.38 3.30
N TYR A 42 -39.62 12.34 3.82
CA TYR A 42 -39.71 13.66 3.20
C TYR A 42 -38.64 14.60 3.76
N ALA A 43 -37.66 14.93 2.91
CA ALA A 43 -36.43 15.65 3.24
C ALA A 43 -36.63 16.88 4.15
N TRP A 44 -37.60 17.76 3.85
CA TRP A 44 -37.87 18.95 4.67
C TRP A 44 -38.19 18.60 6.14
N SER A 45 -39.05 17.61 6.34
CA SER A 45 -39.52 17.24 7.68
C SER A 45 -38.47 16.43 8.45
N ASP A 46 -37.70 15.61 7.72
CA ASP A 46 -36.62 14.82 8.29
C ASP A 46 -35.44 15.71 8.70
N GLU A 47 -35.16 16.77 7.95
CA GLU A 47 -34.20 17.81 8.35
C GLU A 47 -34.61 18.50 9.65
N ILE A 48 -35.91 18.83 9.83
CA ILE A 48 -36.42 19.41 11.09
C ILE A 48 -36.22 18.44 12.26
N VAL A 49 -36.58 17.17 12.09
CA VAL A 49 -36.37 16.13 13.10
C VAL A 49 -34.88 15.95 13.41
N THR A 50 -34.03 16.00 12.39
CA THR A 50 -32.57 15.92 12.54
C THR A 50 -32.04 17.10 13.36
N GLY A 51 -32.49 18.32 13.06
CA GLY A 51 -32.14 19.51 13.83
C GLY A 51 -32.58 19.42 15.29
N LEU A 52 -33.78 18.90 15.55
CA LEU A 52 -34.29 18.64 16.91
C LEU A 52 -33.40 17.64 17.66
N ARG A 53 -33.11 16.48 17.04
CA ARG A 53 -32.27 15.43 17.63
C ARG A 53 -30.87 15.95 17.96
N GLN A 54 -30.23 16.66 17.02
CA GLN A 54 -28.90 17.25 17.23
C GLN A 54 -28.90 18.21 18.42
N TYR A 55 -29.91 19.08 18.51
CA TYR A 55 -29.97 20.06 19.59
C TYR A 55 -30.26 19.40 20.96
N PHE A 56 -31.14 18.39 21.00
CA PHE A 56 -31.44 17.68 22.25
C PHE A 56 -30.29 16.79 22.75
N ALA A 57 -29.46 16.25 21.86
CA ALA A 57 -28.28 15.47 22.25
C ALA A 57 -27.30 16.28 23.12
N GLU A 58 -27.16 17.57 22.83
CA GLU A 58 -26.30 18.50 23.58
C GLU A 58 -26.98 19.05 24.86
N SER A 59 -28.24 18.72 25.11
CA SER A 59 -29.02 19.29 26.21
C SER A 59 -28.61 18.75 27.60
N GLN A 60 -29.02 19.47 28.65
CA GLN A 60 -28.91 19.01 30.04
C GLN A 60 -29.93 17.92 30.43
N PHE A 61 -30.87 17.58 29.53
CA PHE A 61 -31.92 16.59 29.76
C PHE A 61 -31.65 15.32 28.95
N LEU A 62 -32.20 14.19 29.40
CA LEU A 62 -32.32 12.99 28.56
C LEU A 62 -33.69 13.05 27.87
N VAL A 63 -33.73 13.64 26.66
CA VAL A 63 -34.99 13.83 25.92
C VAL A 63 -35.34 12.57 25.14
N ASP A 64 -36.46 11.95 25.51
CA ASP A 64 -37.09 10.87 24.75
C ASP A 64 -38.03 11.50 23.71
N LEU A 65 -37.67 11.37 22.44
CA LEU A 65 -38.36 12.02 21.32
C LEU A 65 -39.23 11.01 20.59
N GLN A 66 -40.54 11.06 20.84
CA GLN A 66 -41.53 10.27 20.10
C GLN A 66 -42.01 11.05 18.88
N ILE A 67 -41.91 10.47 17.69
CA ILE A 67 -42.30 11.12 16.43
C ILE A 67 -43.49 10.39 15.81
N GLU A 68 -44.51 11.13 15.41
CA GLU A 68 -45.71 10.62 14.77
C GLU A 68 -45.89 11.30 13.42
N TYR A 69 -45.72 10.52 12.37
CA TYR A 69 -45.93 10.96 11.00
C TYR A 69 -47.41 10.81 10.63
N MET A 70 -48.08 11.93 10.38
CA MET A 70 -49.52 11.99 10.11
C MET A 70 -49.84 11.72 8.63
N ASP A 71 -48.83 11.82 7.75
CA ASP A 71 -48.94 11.73 6.27
C ASP A 71 -50.10 12.53 5.66
N THR A 72 -50.48 13.61 6.34
CA THR A 72 -51.65 14.42 6.00
C THR A 72 -51.47 15.18 4.69
N LYS A 73 -50.23 15.45 4.26
CA LYS A 73 -49.99 16.14 2.99
C LYS A 73 -50.29 15.29 1.76
N ARG A 74 -50.02 13.97 1.79
CA ARG A 74 -50.41 13.04 0.72
C ARG A 74 -51.92 12.78 0.71
N PHE A 75 -52.56 12.92 1.86
CA PHE A 75 -53.85 12.31 2.15
C PHE A 75 -54.86 13.24 2.85
N ALA A 76 -54.83 14.55 2.56
CA ALA A 76 -55.59 15.59 3.26
C ALA A 76 -57.12 15.49 3.06
N THR A 77 -57.85 14.89 4.00
CA THR A 77 -59.32 15.00 4.09
C THR A 77 -59.76 15.24 5.54
N GLN A 78 -60.85 16.00 5.72
CA GLN A 78 -61.40 16.32 7.05
C GLN A 78 -61.85 15.06 7.81
N GLU A 79 -62.33 14.05 7.10
CA GLU A 79 -62.67 12.73 7.65
C GLU A 79 -61.46 12.02 8.29
N ARG A 80 -60.28 12.14 7.67
CA ARG A 80 -59.04 11.54 8.20
C ARG A 80 -58.52 12.27 9.43
N ALA A 81 -58.66 13.60 9.50
CA ALA A 81 -58.31 14.34 10.71
C ALA A 81 -59.11 13.86 11.93
N GLN A 82 -60.41 13.58 11.75
CA GLN A 82 -61.26 13.02 12.81
C GLN A 82 -60.85 11.58 13.19
N ALA A 83 -60.44 10.77 12.22
CA ALA A 83 -59.94 9.42 12.45
C ALA A 83 -58.60 9.44 13.23
N LEU A 84 -57.66 10.32 12.84
CA LEU A 84 -56.40 10.54 13.54
C LEU A 84 -56.62 11.01 14.98
N PHE A 85 -57.57 11.93 15.21
CA PHE A 85 -57.95 12.33 16.56
C PHE A 85 -58.41 11.15 17.41
N THR A 86 -59.29 10.29 16.87
CA THR A 86 -59.81 9.13 17.60
C THR A 86 -58.70 8.14 17.92
N PHE A 87 -57.82 7.88 16.95
CA PHE A 87 -56.67 7.01 17.10
C PHE A 87 -55.67 7.54 18.13
N TYR A 88 -55.28 8.82 18.06
CA TYR A 88 -54.32 9.43 18.99
C TYR A 88 -54.87 9.54 20.40
N ARG A 89 -56.16 9.80 20.58
CA ARG A 89 -56.80 9.77 21.90
C ARG A 89 -56.68 8.39 22.56
N ASP A 90 -56.80 7.33 21.77
CA ASP A 90 -56.71 5.96 22.30
C ASP A 90 -55.25 5.52 22.46
N LYS A 91 -54.35 5.91 21.54
CA LYS A 91 -52.91 5.62 21.57
C LYS A 91 -52.19 6.30 22.73
N PHE A 92 -52.47 7.58 22.98
CA PHE A 92 -51.77 8.37 24.00
C PHE A 92 -52.50 8.41 25.35
N ARG A 93 -53.49 7.55 25.55
CA ARG A 93 -54.30 7.53 26.78
C ARG A 93 -53.46 7.37 28.05
N ASP A 94 -52.43 6.53 27.98
CA ASP A 94 -51.56 6.18 29.11
C ASP A 94 -50.13 6.76 28.94
N SER A 95 -49.96 7.76 28.07
CA SER A 95 -48.66 8.39 27.79
C SER A 95 -48.56 9.76 28.46
N GLU A 96 -47.47 10.00 29.18
CA GLU A 96 -47.15 11.32 29.75
C GLU A 96 -46.07 12.02 28.90
N PHE A 97 -46.42 13.19 28.37
CA PHE A 97 -45.52 14.06 27.62
C PHE A 97 -45.27 15.35 28.39
N ASP A 98 -44.05 15.90 28.33
CA ASP A 98 -43.71 17.21 28.88
C ASP A 98 -43.98 18.36 27.88
N LEU A 99 -43.97 18.05 26.57
CA LEU A 99 -44.09 19.03 25.48
C LEU A 99 -44.60 18.37 24.20
N VAL A 100 -45.40 19.11 23.40
CA VAL A 100 -45.73 18.74 22.01
C VAL A 100 -45.04 19.70 21.03
N ILE A 101 -44.45 19.15 19.98
CA ILE A 101 -43.93 19.90 18.83
C ILE A 101 -44.82 19.60 17.62
N ALA A 102 -45.35 20.65 16.99
CA ALA A 102 -46.17 20.53 15.78
C ALA A 102 -45.40 21.05 14.56
N SER A 103 -45.07 20.16 13.62
CA SER A 103 -44.31 20.48 12.42
C SER A 103 -45.23 20.66 11.21
N ASP A 104 -45.18 21.85 10.61
CA ASP A 104 -45.95 22.31 9.44
C ASP A 104 -47.44 22.55 9.71
N ASP A 105 -48.13 23.15 8.72
CA ASP A 105 -49.47 23.71 8.80
C ASP A 105 -50.54 22.69 9.25
N PHE A 106 -50.49 21.44 8.79
CA PHE A 106 -51.51 20.45 9.15
C PHE A 106 -51.42 20.01 10.61
N ALA A 107 -50.23 19.65 11.09
CA ALA A 107 -50.00 19.31 12.48
C ALA A 107 -50.32 20.49 13.40
N TYR A 108 -49.94 21.71 13.00
CA TYR A 108 -50.28 22.93 13.74
C TYR A 108 -51.79 23.11 13.85
N ASN A 109 -52.54 23.08 12.74
CA ASN A 109 -53.99 23.24 12.77
C ASN A 109 -54.67 22.08 13.55
N PHE A 110 -54.17 20.84 13.42
CA PHE A 110 -54.69 19.70 14.18
C PHE A 110 -54.52 19.89 15.68
N VAL A 111 -53.35 20.37 16.13
CA VAL A 111 -53.15 20.72 17.54
C VAL A 111 -54.09 21.86 17.92
N LEU A 112 -54.25 22.89 17.09
CA LEU A 112 -55.17 23.98 17.41
C LEU A 112 -56.62 23.52 17.60
N ASP A 113 -57.06 22.50 16.84
CA ASP A 113 -58.43 22.00 16.88
C ASP A 113 -58.68 21.01 18.04
N TYR A 114 -57.66 20.23 18.43
CA TYR A 114 -57.83 19.09 19.34
C TYR A 114 -56.99 19.11 20.62
N GLN A 115 -56.10 20.09 20.82
CA GLN A 115 -55.20 20.15 21.97
C GLN A 115 -55.92 20.04 23.31
N ASP A 116 -57.00 20.79 23.54
CA ASP A 116 -57.73 20.76 24.82
C ASP A 116 -58.29 19.37 25.18
N ARG A 117 -58.44 18.50 24.18
CA ARG A 117 -58.99 17.14 24.32
C ARG A 117 -57.92 16.05 24.32
N LEU A 118 -56.78 16.26 23.65
CA LEU A 118 -55.68 15.30 23.57
C LEU A 118 -54.57 15.58 24.60
N PHE A 119 -54.22 16.85 24.78
CA PHE A 119 -53.06 17.30 25.56
C PHE A 119 -53.43 18.52 26.44
N PRO A 120 -54.37 18.38 27.38
CA PRO A 120 -54.89 19.50 28.16
C PRO A 120 -53.78 20.16 28.99
N GLY A 121 -53.57 21.46 28.77
CA GLY A 121 -52.58 22.26 29.50
C GLY A 121 -51.12 22.04 29.08
N LEU A 122 -50.83 21.13 28.13
CA LEU A 122 -49.47 20.88 27.70
C LEU A 122 -48.91 22.06 26.87
N PRO A 123 -47.63 22.43 27.02
CA PRO A 123 -47.02 23.42 26.15
C PRO A 123 -46.82 22.88 24.73
N VAL A 124 -47.01 23.77 23.74
CA VAL A 124 -46.85 23.45 22.32
C VAL A 124 -45.81 24.38 21.69
N VAL A 125 -44.87 23.79 20.95
CA VAL A 125 -43.95 24.51 20.06
C VAL A 125 -44.32 24.16 18.61
N PHE A 126 -44.74 25.14 17.81
CA PHE A 126 -44.90 24.91 16.37
C PHE A 126 -43.65 25.30 15.58
N CYS A 127 -43.42 24.64 14.46
CA CYS A 127 -42.36 24.98 13.50
C CYS A 127 -42.84 24.71 12.07
N GLY A 128 -42.23 25.35 11.08
CA GLY A 128 -42.57 25.14 9.66
C GLY A 128 -43.94 25.66 9.24
N VAL A 129 -44.56 26.57 10.01
CA VAL A 129 -45.92 27.08 9.73
C VAL A 129 -45.87 28.24 8.74
N ASN A 130 -46.66 28.16 7.67
CA ASN A 130 -46.71 29.17 6.61
C ASN A 130 -47.87 30.17 6.82
N ASP A 131 -47.69 31.43 6.39
CA ASP A 131 -48.72 32.50 6.47
C ASP A 131 -49.38 32.63 7.87
N PHE A 132 -48.57 32.52 8.93
CA PHE A 132 -49.01 32.59 10.32
C PHE A 132 -49.78 33.90 10.61
N LYS A 133 -50.93 33.77 11.29
CA LYS A 133 -51.78 34.89 11.71
C LYS A 133 -51.79 34.97 13.25
N PRO A 134 -51.29 36.07 13.86
CA PRO A 134 -51.24 36.21 15.31
C PRO A 134 -52.60 36.06 16.01
N GLU A 135 -53.68 36.41 15.32
CA GLU A 135 -55.07 36.27 15.77
C GLU A 135 -55.45 34.83 16.16
N LYS A 136 -54.83 33.82 15.53
CA LYS A 136 -55.09 32.39 15.83
C LYS A 136 -54.60 31.97 17.22
N LEU A 137 -53.67 32.72 17.82
CA LEU A 137 -53.17 32.47 19.17
C LEU A 137 -53.91 33.29 20.24
N ALA A 138 -54.89 34.12 19.87
CA ALA A 138 -55.62 34.94 20.82
C ALA A 138 -56.33 34.07 21.88
N GLY A 139 -55.92 34.21 23.15
CA GLY A 139 -56.45 33.44 24.28
C GLY A 139 -55.75 32.11 24.58
N ARG A 140 -54.68 31.75 23.85
CA ARG A 140 -53.91 30.51 24.04
C ARG A 140 -52.50 30.81 24.54
N ASN A 141 -52.28 30.72 25.85
CA ASN A 141 -51.03 31.16 26.49
C ASN A 141 -49.93 30.08 26.53
N ASN A 142 -50.24 28.84 26.14
CA ASN A 142 -49.31 27.70 26.20
C ASN A 142 -48.72 27.33 24.83
N ILE A 143 -48.83 28.19 23.82
CA ILE A 143 -48.34 27.94 22.46
C ILE A 143 -47.33 29.01 22.07
N THR A 144 -46.15 28.59 21.63
CA THR A 144 -45.14 29.44 20.99
C THR A 144 -44.56 28.69 19.78
N GLY A 145 -43.67 29.30 19.02
CA GLY A 145 -43.11 28.61 17.86
C GLY A 145 -42.28 29.48 16.94
N LEU A 146 -41.98 28.89 15.79
CA LEU A 146 -41.19 29.46 14.71
C LEU A 146 -42.00 29.45 13.41
N VAL A 147 -42.12 30.61 12.77
CA VAL A 147 -42.82 30.78 11.50
C VAL A 147 -41.85 30.54 10.33
N GLU A 148 -42.33 29.84 9.29
CA GLU A 148 -41.61 29.67 8.03
C GLU A 148 -41.80 30.91 7.13
N ASN A 149 -41.08 31.98 7.45
CA ASN A 149 -41.02 33.17 6.60
C ASN A 149 -39.73 33.17 5.79
N VAL A 150 -39.85 32.75 4.54
CA VAL A 150 -38.74 32.68 3.59
C VAL A 150 -38.46 34.05 2.96
N ASP A 151 -37.19 34.44 2.86
CA ASP A 151 -36.77 35.72 2.25
C ASP A 151 -36.65 35.61 0.71
N PHE A 152 -37.81 35.51 0.04
CA PHE A 152 -37.87 35.44 -1.43
C PHE A 152 -37.22 36.65 -2.10
N GLU A 153 -37.31 37.84 -1.49
CA GLU A 153 -36.79 39.07 -2.08
C GLU A 153 -35.27 39.01 -2.24
N ALA A 154 -34.55 38.52 -1.23
CA ALA A 154 -33.09 38.39 -1.28
C ALA A 154 -32.61 37.46 -2.40
N THR A 155 -33.23 36.28 -2.53
CA THR A 155 -32.86 35.29 -3.56
C THR A 155 -33.23 35.77 -4.97
N LEU A 156 -34.43 36.34 -5.16
CA LEU A 156 -34.88 36.80 -6.47
C LEU A 156 -34.09 38.04 -6.96
N ARG A 157 -33.75 38.99 -6.07
CA ARG A 157 -32.87 40.13 -6.44
C ARG A 157 -31.47 39.65 -6.82
N LEU A 158 -30.95 38.67 -6.11
CA LEU A 158 -29.66 38.07 -6.42
C LEU A 158 -29.69 37.37 -7.79
N ALA A 159 -30.74 36.57 -8.07
CA ALA A 159 -30.91 35.91 -9.35
C ALA A 159 -30.93 36.92 -10.52
N ALA A 160 -31.68 38.03 -10.37
CA ALA A 160 -31.69 39.11 -11.35
C ALA A 160 -30.31 39.79 -11.52
N ARG A 161 -29.52 39.91 -10.45
CA ARG A 161 -28.18 40.50 -10.48
C ARG A 161 -27.17 39.59 -11.19
N LEU A 162 -27.21 38.29 -10.93
CA LEU A 162 -26.34 37.29 -11.55
C LEU A 162 -26.69 37.08 -13.03
N HIS A 163 -27.97 37.22 -13.40
CA HIS A 163 -28.46 37.06 -14.77
C HIS A 163 -28.96 38.37 -15.37
N LYS A 164 -28.06 39.31 -15.67
CA LYS A 164 -28.40 40.66 -16.18
C LYS A 164 -29.25 40.69 -17.46
N ASN A 165 -29.17 39.63 -18.27
CA ASN A 165 -29.91 39.52 -19.53
C ASN A 165 -31.28 38.85 -19.36
N ALA A 166 -31.61 38.35 -18.16
CA ALA A 166 -32.88 37.71 -17.90
C ALA A 166 -33.94 38.75 -17.53
N HIS A 167 -35.13 38.62 -18.11
CA HIS A 167 -36.26 39.53 -17.88
C HIS A 167 -37.53 38.80 -17.45
N LYS A 168 -37.52 37.46 -17.45
CA LYS A 168 -38.68 36.64 -17.15
C LYS A 168 -38.34 35.55 -16.14
N MET A 169 -39.22 35.35 -15.17
CA MET A 169 -39.15 34.33 -14.13
C MET A 169 -40.43 33.47 -14.19
N ILE A 170 -40.26 32.16 -14.38
CA ILE A 170 -41.37 31.21 -14.34
C ILE A 170 -41.38 30.53 -12.98
N VAL A 171 -42.50 30.65 -12.28
CA VAL A 171 -42.73 30.04 -10.97
C VAL A 171 -43.51 28.74 -11.19
N ILE A 172 -42.93 27.62 -10.80
CA ILE A 172 -43.54 26.29 -10.93
C ILE A 172 -43.98 25.84 -9.52
N GLY A 173 -45.26 25.53 -9.35
CA GLY A 173 -45.84 25.09 -8.08
C GLY A 173 -47.11 24.25 -8.25
N ASP A 174 -47.76 23.96 -7.11
CA ASP A 174 -49.02 23.21 -7.04
C ASP A 174 -50.13 24.02 -6.35
N ARG A 175 -51.37 23.49 -6.38
CA ARG A 175 -52.51 24.05 -5.65
C ARG A 175 -52.72 23.46 -4.25
N SER A 176 -51.67 22.92 -3.62
CA SER A 176 -51.74 22.47 -2.24
C SER A 176 -51.90 23.66 -1.27
N VAL A 177 -52.31 23.43 -0.03
CA VAL A 177 -52.43 24.49 1.00
C VAL A 177 -51.08 25.20 1.18
N THR A 178 -50.00 24.42 1.29
CA THR A 178 -48.62 24.93 1.41
C THR A 178 -48.18 25.66 0.14
N GLY A 179 -48.42 25.09 -1.05
CA GLY A 179 -48.06 25.70 -2.34
C GLY A 179 -48.75 27.03 -2.57
N MET A 180 -50.05 27.12 -2.29
CA MET A 180 -50.81 28.37 -2.37
C MET A 180 -50.35 29.41 -1.34
N ALA A 181 -49.96 28.99 -0.12
CA ALA A 181 -49.41 29.90 0.88
C ALA A 181 -48.08 30.50 0.43
N ILE A 182 -47.15 29.66 -0.05
CA ILE A 182 -45.85 30.07 -0.60
C ILE A 182 -46.04 31.01 -1.80
N GLN A 183 -46.90 30.63 -2.77
CA GLN A 183 -47.20 31.50 -3.90
C GLN A 183 -47.83 32.82 -3.48
N GLY A 184 -48.68 32.81 -2.44
CA GLY A 184 -49.24 34.02 -1.86
C GLY A 184 -48.16 34.97 -1.34
N GLN A 185 -47.16 34.44 -0.63
CA GLN A 185 -45.99 35.21 -0.18
C GLN A 185 -45.14 35.73 -1.36
N LEU A 186 -44.95 34.91 -2.39
CA LEU A 186 -44.19 35.28 -3.59
C LEU A 186 -44.92 36.37 -4.41
N ARG A 187 -46.26 36.28 -4.54
CA ARG A 187 -47.11 37.31 -5.18
C ARG A 187 -47.13 38.62 -4.41
N LYS A 188 -47.00 38.61 -3.07
CA LYS A 188 -46.81 39.82 -2.26
C LYS A 188 -45.44 40.47 -2.52
N THR A 189 -44.44 39.68 -2.90
CA THR A 189 -43.05 40.12 -3.15
C THR A 189 -42.85 40.60 -4.58
N ALA A 190 -43.52 39.99 -5.57
CA ALA A 190 -43.36 40.28 -7.00
C ALA A 190 -43.49 41.78 -7.38
N PRO A 191 -44.43 42.58 -6.83
CA PRO A 191 -44.53 44.01 -7.13
C PRO A 191 -43.28 44.82 -6.74
N ARG A 192 -42.48 44.37 -5.75
CA ARG A 192 -41.22 45.04 -5.36
C ARG A 192 -40.08 44.79 -6.34
N LEU A 193 -40.24 43.81 -7.22
CA LEU A 193 -39.29 43.38 -8.24
C LEU A 193 -39.74 43.79 -9.65
N GLN A 194 -40.86 44.51 -9.74
CA GLN A 194 -41.43 45.00 -10.99
C GLN A 194 -40.43 45.98 -11.65
N GLY A 195 -39.90 45.61 -12.81
CA GLY A 195 -38.82 46.32 -13.52
C GLY A 195 -37.49 45.56 -13.59
N LEU A 196 -37.29 44.52 -12.78
CA LEU A 196 -36.14 43.60 -12.87
C LEU A 196 -36.55 42.29 -13.56
N LEU A 197 -37.68 41.70 -13.17
CA LEU A 197 -38.19 40.44 -13.70
C LEU A 197 -39.72 40.48 -13.86
N GLU A 198 -40.23 39.91 -14.95
CA GLU A 198 -41.65 39.59 -15.16
C GLU A 198 -41.95 38.17 -14.65
N PHE A 199 -43.03 38.00 -13.90
CA PHE A 199 -43.38 36.72 -13.28
C PHE A 199 -44.55 36.04 -13.99
N GLU A 200 -44.36 34.78 -14.35
CA GLU A 200 -45.41 33.87 -14.83
C GLU A 200 -45.56 32.69 -13.86
N TYR A 201 -46.78 32.24 -13.59
CA TYR A 201 -47.06 31.17 -12.61
C TYR A 201 -47.68 29.97 -13.30
N TRP A 202 -47.11 28.79 -13.08
CA TRP A 202 -47.55 27.50 -13.60
C TRP A 202 -47.98 26.62 -12.43
N ASP A 203 -49.27 26.31 -12.39
CA ASP A 203 -49.89 25.55 -11.31
C ASP A 203 -50.44 24.23 -11.87
N ASP A 204 -50.13 23.11 -11.22
CA ASP A 204 -50.65 21.76 -11.52
C ASP A 204 -50.44 21.29 -12.98
N LEU A 205 -49.33 21.68 -13.63
CA LEU A 205 -48.99 21.18 -14.96
C LEU A 205 -48.33 19.80 -14.89
N PRO A 206 -48.67 18.84 -15.77
CA PRO A 206 -48.02 17.54 -15.81
C PRO A 206 -46.55 17.64 -16.26
N MET A 207 -45.66 16.80 -15.71
CA MET A 207 -44.20 16.84 -15.99
C MET A 207 -43.84 16.94 -17.49
N PRO A 208 -44.42 16.15 -18.41
CA PRO A 208 -44.09 16.24 -19.83
C PRO A 208 -44.40 17.62 -20.43
N GLU A 209 -45.51 18.23 -20.02
CA GLU A 209 -45.92 19.55 -20.50
C GLU A 209 -44.99 20.64 -19.96
N ILE A 210 -44.56 20.53 -18.70
CA ILE A 210 -43.53 21.41 -18.14
C ILE A 210 -42.25 21.33 -18.99
N LEU A 211 -41.74 20.12 -19.24
CA LEU A 211 -40.50 19.93 -20.00
C LEU A 211 -40.62 20.41 -21.45
N GLU A 212 -41.75 20.17 -22.11
CA GLU A 212 -42.00 20.63 -23.48
C GLU A 212 -42.00 22.17 -23.56
N ARG A 213 -42.74 22.82 -22.65
CA ARG A 213 -42.79 24.30 -22.59
C ARG A 213 -41.41 24.87 -22.27
N LEU A 214 -40.67 24.29 -21.32
CA LEU A 214 -39.34 24.77 -20.94
C LEU A 214 -38.31 24.63 -22.06
N ARG A 215 -38.37 23.57 -22.89
CA ARG A 215 -37.49 23.40 -24.05
C ARG A 215 -37.69 24.47 -25.13
N ALA A 216 -38.91 25.01 -25.24
CA ALA A 216 -39.25 26.08 -26.17
C ALA A 216 -38.93 27.49 -25.64
N MET A 217 -38.53 27.63 -24.37
CA MET A 217 -38.30 28.94 -23.75
C MET A 217 -36.96 29.55 -24.15
N PRO A 218 -36.90 30.89 -24.32
CA PRO A 218 -35.66 31.59 -24.61
C PRO A 218 -34.71 31.58 -23.40
N LYS A 219 -33.39 31.58 -23.68
CA LYS A 219 -32.31 31.49 -22.67
C LYS A 219 -32.26 32.66 -21.66
N ASN A 220 -33.06 33.70 -21.85
CA ASN A 220 -33.21 34.83 -20.93
C ASN A 220 -34.33 34.63 -19.89
N THR A 221 -34.69 33.37 -19.62
CA THR A 221 -35.71 32.97 -18.66
C THR A 221 -35.06 32.32 -17.45
N LEU A 222 -35.53 32.66 -16.25
CA LEU A 222 -35.16 32.03 -15.00
C LEU A 222 -36.32 31.17 -14.50
N LEU A 223 -36.01 30.08 -13.80
CA LEU A 223 -37.01 29.20 -13.20
C LEU A 223 -36.96 29.34 -11.68
N PHE A 224 -38.13 29.39 -11.04
CA PHE A 224 -38.28 29.33 -9.60
C PHE A 224 -39.18 28.15 -9.24
N VAL A 225 -38.62 27.16 -8.55
CA VAL A 225 -39.35 25.93 -8.19
C VAL A 225 -39.73 25.96 -6.72
N ILE A 226 -41.03 25.82 -6.46
CA ILE A 226 -41.60 25.67 -5.12
C ILE A 226 -41.66 24.17 -4.78
N PRO A 227 -41.38 23.75 -3.52
CA PRO A 227 -41.55 22.37 -3.11
C PRO A 227 -42.99 21.86 -3.34
N MET A 228 -43.14 20.85 -4.20
CA MET A 228 -44.43 20.26 -4.57
C MET A 228 -44.29 18.76 -4.86
N TYR A 229 -45.41 18.04 -4.83
CA TYR A 229 -45.48 16.69 -5.37
C TYR A 229 -46.10 16.73 -6.76
N LEU A 230 -45.58 15.90 -7.67
CA LEU A 230 -46.15 15.80 -9.01
C LEU A 230 -46.47 14.35 -9.37
N GLU A 231 -47.70 14.09 -9.79
CA GLU A 231 -48.10 12.76 -10.23
C GLU A 231 -47.88 12.60 -11.74
N HIS A 232 -47.12 11.60 -12.14
CA HIS A 232 -46.92 11.28 -13.55
C HIS A 232 -46.88 9.76 -13.78
N GLY A 233 -47.79 9.26 -14.63
CA GLY A 233 -47.89 7.84 -14.96
C GLY A 233 -48.27 6.93 -13.78
N GLY A 234 -49.00 7.45 -12.79
CA GLY A 234 -49.36 6.74 -11.55
C GLY A 234 -48.23 6.65 -10.53
N LYS A 235 -47.12 7.37 -10.73
CA LYS A 235 -46.04 7.56 -9.75
C LYS A 235 -46.04 8.99 -9.24
N LEU A 236 -45.88 9.14 -7.92
CA LEU A 236 -45.77 10.42 -7.24
C LEU A 236 -44.28 10.79 -7.12
N TYR A 237 -43.88 11.93 -7.67
CA TYR A 237 -42.52 12.46 -7.58
C TYR A 237 -42.44 13.48 -6.45
N ALA A 238 -41.40 13.38 -5.62
CA ALA A 238 -41.08 14.35 -4.57
C ALA A 238 -40.41 15.61 -5.13
N ALA A 239 -40.29 16.66 -4.31
CA ALA A 239 -39.86 17.98 -4.75
C ALA A 239 -38.41 18.03 -5.30
N ASP A 240 -37.53 17.27 -4.68
CA ASP A 240 -36.15 16.99 -5.10
C ASP A 240 -36.11 16.26 -6.44
N GLU A 241 -36.86 15.16 -6.58
CA GLU A 241 -36.94 14.40 -7.85
C GLU A 241 -37.48 15.25 -9.00
N VAL A 242 -38.50 16.07 -8.75
CA VAL A 242 -39.04 17.01 -9.74
C VAL A 242 -37.97 17.98 -10.20
N LEU A 243 -37.19 18.54 -9.27
CA LEU A 243 -36.14 19.49 -9.59
C LEU A 243 -34.99 18.85 -10.38
N GLU A 244 -34.58 17.62 -10.04
CA GLU A 244 -33.57 16.87 -10.79
C GLU A 244 -34.01 16.65 -12.23
N VAL A 245 -35.26 16.22 -12.43
CA VAL A 245 -35.81 15.98 -13.77
C VAL A 245 -35.81 17.28 -14.59
N ILE A 246 -36.19 18.41 -13.99
CA ILE A 246 -36.17 19.73 -14.65
C ILE A 246 -34.72 20.14 -14.99
N SER A 247 -33.79 20.06 -14.04
CA SER A 247 -32.40 20.49 -14.20
C SER A 247 -31.59 19.61 -15.18
N ALA A 248 -31.94 18.33 -15.30
CA ALA A 248 -31.35 17.41 -16.25
C ALA A 248 -31.80 17.66 -17.70
N ASN A 249 -33.03 18.14 -17.89
CA ASN A 249 -33.64 18.29 -19.21
C ASN A 249 -33.58 19.71 -19.79
N VAL A 250 -33.22 20.71 -18.97
CA VAL A 250 -33.27 22.12 -19.33
C VAL A 250 -31.97 22.82 -18.92
N SER A 251 -31.50 23.76 -19.75
CA SER A 251 -30.26 24.54 -19.49
C SER A 251 -30.52 25.91 -18.85
N LEU A 252 -31.75 26.17 -18.41
CA LEU A 252 -32.14 27.42 -17.78
C LEU A 252 -31.72 27.42 -16.30
N PRO A 253 -31.28 28.56 -15.73
CA PRO A 253 -30.96 28.65 -14.32
C PRO A 253 -32.20 28.42 -13.45
N VAL A 254 -32.09 27.50 -12.49
CA VAL A 254 -33.19 27.15 -11.57
C VAL A 254 -32.86 27.63 -10.16
N TYR A 255 -33.78 28.38 -9.58
CA TYR A 255 -33.68 28.92 -8.23
C TYR A 255 -34.78 28.34 -7.35
N SER A 256 -34.47 28.23 -6.07
CA SER A 256 -35.41 27.90 -5.01
C SER A 256 -34.92 28.55 -3.71
N CYS A 257 -35.75 28.56 -2.67
CA CYS A 257 -35.37 29.12 -1.37
C CYS A 257 -35.25 28.07 -0.27
N TRP A 258 -35.34 26.77 -0.59
CA TRP A 258 -35.18 25.68 0.38
C TRP A 258 -33.84 24.99 0.17
N ARG A 259 -33.09 24.81 1.26
CA ARG A 259 -31.72 24.26 1.22
C ARG A 259 -31.70 22.80 0.77
N PHE A 260 -32.70 22.00 1.14
CA PHE A 260 -32.76 20.58 0.75
C PHE A 260 -32.88 20.38 -0.78
N LEU A 261 -33.29 21.41 -1.53
CA LEU A 261 -33.34 21.37 -3.00
C LEU A 261 -32.02 21.75 -3.67
N LEU A 262 -31.00 22.16 -2.89
CA LEU A 262 -29.76 22.70 -3.45
C LEU A 262 -28.98 21.67 -4.27
N ASP A 263 -28.86 20.44 -3.76
CA ASP A 263 -28.08 19.34 -4.37
C ASP A 263 -28.77 18.72 -5.60
N HIS A 264 -30.00 19.15 -5.91
CA HIS A 264 -30.83 18.60 -6.97
C HIS A 264 -30.89 19.50 -8.21
N GLY A 265 -29.90 20.39 -8.37
CA GLY A 265 -29.75 21.24 -9.55
C GLY A 265 -30.25 22.68 -9.41
N CYS A 266 -30.44 23.15 -8.18
CA CYS A 266 -30.68 24.56 -7.87
C CYS A 266 -29.36 25.35 -7.89
N VAL A 267 -29.37 26.61 -8.35
CA VAL A 267 -28.19 27.50 -8.32
C VAL A 267 -27.80 27.86 -6.88
N GLY A 268 -28.80 28.01 -6.01
CA GLY A 268 -28.64 28.52 -4.65
C GLY A 268 -29.12 29.96 -4.49
N GLY A 269 -28.80 30.55 -3.35
CA GLY A 269 -29.35 31.83 -2.94
C GLY A 269 -29.36 31.98 -1.43
N ARG A 270 -30.28 32.77 -0.91
CA ARG A 270 -30.56 32.79 0.53
C ARG A 270 -31.54 31.68 0.84
N LEU A 271 -31.03 30.58 1.40
CA LEU A 271 -31.77 29.32 1.49
C LEU A 271 -32.16 29.01 2.93
N HIS A 272 -33.42 28.63 3.09
CA HIS A 272 -34.02 28.20 4.34
C HIS A 272 -33.67 26.74 4.63
N SER A 273 -33.11 26.45 5.81
CA SER A 273 -32.67 25.10 6.20
C SER A 273 -33.64 24.47 7.20
N GLY A 274 -34.09 23.23 6.92
CA GLY A 274 -34.93 22.49 7.84
C GLY A 274 -34.18 22.14 9.13
N VAL A 275 -32.88 21.87 9.04
CA VAL A 275 -32.02 21.56 10.20
C VAL A 275 -31.91 22.74 11.15
N ASP A 276 -31.64 23.95 10.63
CA ASP A 276 -31.58 25.16 11.47
C ASP A 276 -32.95 25.50 12.07
N HIS A 277 -34.02 25.26 11.30
CA HIS A 277 -35.40 25.41 11.76
C HIS A 277 -35.71 24.44 12.92
N GLY A 278 -35.29 23.18 12.79
CA GLY A 278 -35.39 22.17 13.84
C GLY A 278 -34.57 22.50 15.08
N ARG A 279 -33.33 22.99 14.92
CA ARG A 279 -32.48 23.43 16.05
C ARG A 279 -33.11 24.59 16.81
N MET A 280 -33.67 25.57 16.11
CA MET A 280 -34.35 26.69 16.76
C MET A 280 -35.62 26.23 17.49
N ALA A 281 -36.43 25.35 16.88
CA ALA A 281 -37.58 24.75 17.56
C ALA A 281 -37.15 23.96 18.81
N GLY A 282 -36.04 23.22 18.73
CA GLY A 282 -35.42 22.52 19.85
C GLY A 282 -34.96 23.47 20.97
N SER A 283 -34.43 24.63 20.61
CA SER A 283 -34.08 25.70 21.57
C SER A 283 -35.29 26.25 22.31
N LEU A 284 -36.39 26.53 21.60
CA LEU A 284 -37.64 26.97 22.22
C LEU A 284 -38.21 25.88 23.14
N ALA A 285 -38.23 24.63 22.68
CA ALA A 285 -38.65 23.46 23.45
C ALA A 285 -37.83 23.31 24.73
N LEU A 286 -36.51 23.39 24.65
CA LEU A 286 -35.62 23.21 25.80
C LEU A 286 -35.76 24.32 26.83
N ARG A 287 -36.03 25.57 26.40
CA ARG A 287 -36.37 26.68 27.33
C ARG A 287 -37.63 26.37 28.13
N ILE A 288 -38.65 25.81 27.49
CA ILE A 288 -39.90 25.41 28.15
C ILE A 288 -39.65 24.22 29.09
N LEU A 289 -38.90 23.20 28.65
CA LEU A 289 -38.53 22.04 29.48
C LEU A 289 -37.68 22.44 30.70
N ALA A 290 -36.92 23.55 30.61
CA ALA A 290 -36.18 24.15 31.72
C ALA A 290 -37.06 25.01 32.66
N GLY A 291 -38.36 25.16 32.39
CA GLY A 291 -39.33 25.84 33.25
C GLY A 291 -39.71 27.26 32.81
N ALA A 292 -39.33 27.71 31.61
CA ALA A 292 -39.81 29.00 31.10
C ALA A 292 -41.30 28.94 30.71
N ASP A 293 -42.05 29.99 31.05
CA ASP A 293 -43.46 30.14 30.65
C ASP A 293 -43.56 30.33 29.13
N PRO A 294 -44.29 29.47 28.39
CA PRO A 294 -44.46 29.60 26.94
C PRO A 294 -45.02 30.97 26.50
N SER A 295 -45.86 31.61 27.32
CA SER A 295 -46.43 32.94 27.02
C SER A 295 -45.39 34.07 27.04
N ALA A 296 -44.27 33.86 27.74
CA ALA A 296 -43.15 34.78 27.79
C ALA A 296 -42.14 34.58 26.65
N ILE A 297 -42.31 33.53 25.84
CA ILE A 297 -41.45 33.22 24.70
C ILE A 297 -42.11 33.78 23.43
N PRO A 298 -41.58 34.86 22.83
CA PRO A 298 -42.16 35.42 21.61
C PRO A 298 -42.03 34.43 20.45
N VAL A 299 -43.05 34.41 19.58
CA VAL A 299 -43.00 33.68 18.32
C VAL A 299 -41.86 34.23 17.48
N VAL A 300 -40.97 33.35 17.02
CA VAL A 300 -39.86 33.73 16.17
C VAL A 300 -40.37 33.86 14.73
N GLU A 301 -40.30 35.06 14.17
CA GLU A 301 -40.86 35.33 12.84
C GLU A 301 -39.88 35.07 11.70
N ARG A 302 -38.57 35.15 11.90
CA ARG A 302 -37.55 34.94 10.86
C ARG A 302 -36.27 34.34 11.42
N LEU A 303 -35.67 33.43 10.65
CA LEU A 303 -34.30 32.98 10.84
C LEU A 303 -33.34 33.79 9.97
N ASN A 304 -32.06 33.81 10.38
CA ASN A 304 -31.03 34.43 9.57
C ASN A 304 -30.47 33.41 8.56
N ASP A 305 -31.21 33.21 7.47
CA ASP A 305 -30.84 32.24 6.44
C ASP A 305 -29.52 32.62 5.77
N PRO A 306 -28.55 31.69 5.66
CA PRO A 306 -27.28 31.93 5.01
C PRO A 306 -27.44 31.98 3.48
N TYR A 307 -26.46 32.62 2.84
CA TYR A 307 -26.27 32.46 1.39
C TYR A 307 -25.54 31.15 1.13
N VAL A 308 -26.13 30.26 0.34
CA VAL A 308 -25.58 28.92 0.04
C VAL A 308 -25.72 28.66 -1.46
N PHE A 309 -24.67 28.14 -2.08
CA PHE A 309 -24.64 27.86 -3.52
C PHE A 309 -24.01 26.50 -3.83
N ASP A 310 -24.42 25.91 -4.94
CA ASP A 310 -23.84 24.67 -5.46
C ASP A 310 -22.72 24.98 -6.46
N TYR A 311 -21.50 24.51 -6.18
CA TYR A 311 -20.34 24.72 -7.05
C TYR A 311 -20.48 24.10 -8.45
N ILE A 312 -21.07 22.91 -8.55
CA ILE A 312 -21.27 22.18 -9.81
C ILE A 312 -22.23 22.98 -10.70
N VAL A 313 -23.32 23.49 -10.12
CA VAL A 313 -24.32 24.29 -10.84
C VAL A 313 -23.77 25.67 -11.22
N LEU A 314 -23.03 26.34 -10.33
CA LEU A 314 -22.34 27.60 -10.64
C LEU A 314 -21.40 27.45 -11.84
N ARG A 315 -20.62 26.36 -11.88
CA ARG A 315 -19.75 26.02 -13.02
C ARG A 315 -20.53 25.70 -14.29
N LYS A 316 -21.63 24.93 -14.19
CA LYS A 316 -22.51 24.56 -15.32
C LYS A 316 -23.09 25.80 -16.01
N ILE A 317 -23.44 26.83 -15.24
CA ILE A 317 -24.10 28.05 -15.75
C ILE A 317 -23.10 29.20 -16.00
N GLY A 318 -21.85 29.07 -15.53
CA GLY A 318 -20.78 30.02 -15.79
C GLY A 318 -20.76 31.24 -14.87
N ILE A 319 -21.22 31.10 -13.62
CA ILE A 319 -21.23 32.17 -12.62
C ILE A 319 -19.91 32.10 -11.80
N PRO A 320 -19.05 33.12 -11.83
CA PRO A 320 -17.82 33.14 -11.05
C PRO A 320 -18.10 33.38 -9.55
N ILE A 321 -17.37 32.68 -8.67
CA ILE A 321 -17.53 32.76 -7.20
C ILE A 321 -17.36 34.21 -6.68
N SER A 322 -16.55 35.03 -7.36
CA SER A 322 -16.33 36.43 -7.01
C SER A 322 -17.57 37.33 -7.11
N GLU A 323 -18.61 36.89 -7.84
CA GLU A 323 -19.88 37.63 -7.97
C GLU A 323 -20.89 37.29 -6.85
N LEU A 324 -20.56 36.31 -6.00
CA LEU A 324 -21.40 35.89 -4.89
C LEU A 324 -21.25 36.83 -3.68
N PRO A 325 -22.26 36.94 -2.81
CA PRO A 325 -22.17 37.69 -1.55
C PRO A 325 -21.01 37.21 -0.66
N SER A 326 -20.36 38.14 0.04
CA SER A 326 -19.30 37.81 1.01
C SER A 326 -19.84 36.94 2.15
N GLY A 327 -19.18 35.83 2.44
CA GLY A 327 -19.63 34.87 3.46
C GLY A 327 -20.63 33.83 2.96
N ALA A 328 -20.84 33.74 1.63
CA ALA A 328 -21.60 32.65 1.04
C ALA A 328 -20.91 31.30 1.24
N GLU A 329 -21.69 30.32 1.67
CA GLU A 329 -21.30 28.92 1.77
C GLU A 329 -21.38 28.28 0.37
N ILE A 330 -20.37 27.49 0.01
CA ILE A 330 -20.31 26.80 -1.28
C ILE A 330 -20.26 25.30 -1.00
N ILE A 331 -21.30 24.58 -1.42
CA ILE A 331 -21.34 23.12 -1.35
C ILE A 331 -20.78 22.53 -2.65
N ASN A 332 -20.34 21.27 -2.59
CA ASN A 332 -19.79 20.54 -3.73
C ASN A 332 -18.53 21.17 -4.37
N GLU A 333 -17.81 22.06 -3.66
CA GLU A 333 -16.49 22.55 -4.10
C GLU A 333 -15.48 21.39 -4.03
N PRO A 334 -14.68 21.13 -5.09
CA PRO A 334 -13.65 20.11 -5.06
C PRO A 334 -12.65 20.41 -3.93
N TYR A 335 -12.42 19.41 -3.09
CA TYR A 335 -11.55 19.52 -1.92
C TYR A 335 -10.18 20.07 -2.33
N ARG A 336 -9.83 21.25 -1.82
CA ARG A 336 -8.47 21.76 -1.92
C ARG A 336 -7.61 20.89 -1.02
N PHE A 337 -6.72 20.10 -1.60
CA PHE A 337 -5.80 19.17 -0.92
C PHE A 337 -5.03 19.79 0.29
N TYR A 338 -4.99 21.11 0.42
CA TYR A 338 -4.22 21.85 1.42
C TYR A 338 -5.01 22.35 2.65
N THR A 339 -6.31 22.09 2.78
CA THR A 339 -7.06 22.46 4.00
C THR A 339 -7.11 21.30 4.99
N ILE A 340 -5.95 20.82 5.41
CA ILE A 340 -5.85 19.95 6.59
C ILE A 340 -6.09 20.85 7.82
N ASP A 341 -6.93 20.40 8.75
CA ASP A 341 -7.11 21.05 10.05
C ASP A 341 -5.74 21.37 10.68
N LYS A 342 -5.55 22.60 11.15
CA LYS A 342 -4.24 23.05 11.66
C LYS A 342 -3.73 22.15 12.79
N GLY A 343 -4.62 21.58 13.61
CA GLY A 343 -4.27 20.64 14.66
C GLY A 343 -3.77 19.32 14.09
N ILE A 344 -4.46 18.75 13.11
CA ILE A 344 -4.04 17.50 12.44
C ILE A 344 -2.71 17.70 11.73
N PHE A 345 -2.53 18.80 11.01
CA PHE A 345 -1.29 19.11 10.31
C PHE A 345 -0.09 19.17 11.27
N TRP A 346 -0.20 19.91 12.37
CA TRP A 346 0.88 20.00 13.35
C TRP A 346 1.14 18.67 14.06
N THR A 347 0.11 17.87 14.30
CA THR A 347 0.25 16.53 14.90
C THR A 347 1.04 15.60 13.98
N ILE A 348 0.76 15.62 12.67
CA ILE A 348 1.51 14.87 11.67
C ILE A 348 2.95 15.37 11.60
N MET A 349 3.17 16.69 11.55
CA MET A 349 4.51 17.28 11.45
C MET A 349 5.39 16.96 12.67
N VAL A 350 4.84 17.02 13.88
CA VAL A 350 5.57 16.66 15.11
C VAL A 350 5.87 15.16 15.15
N SER A 351 4.92 14.32 14.76
CA SER A 351 5.10 12.86 14.70
C SER A 351 6.18 12.47 13.68
N LEU A 352 6.19 13.12 12.52
CA LEU A 352 7.19 12.92 11.47
C LEU A 352 8.58 13.37 11.93
N ALA A 353 8.69 14.52 12.60
CA ALA A 353 9.95 15.01 13.14
C ALA A 353 10.51 14.07 14.24
N ALA A 354 9.64 13.54 15.11
CA ALA A 354 10.03 12.59 16.13
C ALA A 354 10.52 11.26 15.52
N LEU A 355 9.80 10.72 14.52
CA LEU A 355 10.20 9.53 13.77
C LEU A 355 11.54 9.73 13.06
N LEU A 356 11.73 10.88 12.40
CA LEU A 356 12.98 11.21 11.72
C LEU A 356 14.16 11.31 12.71
N PHE A 357 13.93 11.92 13.88
CA PHE A 357 14.94 12.01 14.92
C PHE A 357 15.35 10.63 15.46
N ILE A 358 14.38 9.74 15.71
CA ILE A 358 14.63 8.36 16.14
C ILE A 358 15.40 7.59 15.06
N LEU A 359 15.03 7.74 13.78
CA LEU A 359 15.70 7.10 12.66
C LEU A 359 17.17 7.54 12.56
N VAL A 360 17.43 8.85 12.69
CA VAL A 360 18.80 9.39 12.69
C VAL A 360 19.62 8.82 13.87
N LEU A 361 19.05 8.76 15.08
CA LEU A 361 19.73 8.17 16.23
C LEU A 361 20.07 6.69 16.02
N LEU A 362 19.15 5.91 15.45
CA LEU A 362 19.38 4.50 15.13
C LEU A 362 20.48 4.34 14.08
N LEU A 363 20.46 5.15 13.01
CA LEU A 363 21.48 5.13 11.97
C LEU A 363 22.87 5.51 12.52
N VAL A 364 22.96 6.52 13.37
CA VAL A 364 24.21 6.91 14.05
C VAL A 364 24.72 5.78 14.94
N SER A 365 23.83 5.16 15.74
CA SER A 365 24.20 4.03 16.61
C SER A 365 24.71 2.83 15.81
N ILE A 366 24.04 2.46 14.72
CA ILE A 366 24.45 1.34 13.86
C ILE A 366 25.78 1.65 13.16
N SER A 367 25.95 2.87 12.66
CA SER A 367 27.19 3.30 12.01
C SER A 367 28.38 3.31 12.97
N GLN A 368 28.19 3.80 14.20
CA GLN A 368 29.23 3.75 15.24
C GLN A 368 29.63 2.31 15.59
N ARG A 369 28.65 1.40 15.72
CA ARG A 369 28.92 -0.01 16.02
C ARG A 369 29.72 -0.71 14.92
N ARG A 370 29.39 -0.47 13.65
CA ARG A 370 30.14 -1.03 12.51
C ARG A 370 31.57 -0.49 12.44
N ARG A 371 31.77 0.82 12.62
CA ARG A 371 33.10 1.45 12.63
C ARG A 371 34.02 0.93 13.74
N ILE A 372 33.46 0.63 14.92
CA ILE A 372 34.24 0.03 16.02
C ILE A 372 34.66 -1.40 15.67
N GLN A 373 33.74 -2.19 15.10
CA GLN A 373 34.03 -3.57 14.71
C GLN A 373 35.10 -3.66 13.62
N GLU A 374 34.99 -2.81 12.59
CA GLU A 374 35.97 -2.71 11.51
C GLU A 374 37.34 -2.31 12.06
N ARG A 375 37.42 -1.27 12.91
CA ARG A 375 38.70 -0.86 13.52
C ARG A 375 39.38 -1.96 14.34
N VAL A 376 38.60 -2.76 15.08
CA VAL A 376 39.17 -3.86 15.87
C VAL A 376 39.72 -4.96 14.95
N ASN A 377 39.00 -5.34 13.89
CA ASN A 377 39.46 -6.33 12.93
C ASN A 377 40.67 -5.83 12.12
N ASP A 378 40.69 -4.55 11.74
CA ASP A 378 41.81 -3.91 11.07
C ASP A 378 43.04 -3.89 11.98
N GLN A 379 42.87 -3.55 13.27
CA GLN A 379 43.97 -3.56 14.25
C GLN A 379 44.54 -4.96 14.49
N LEU A 380 43.69 -5.99 14.59
CA LEU A 380 44.14 -7.38 14.75
C LEU A 380 44.86 -7.89 13.49
N SER A 381 44.34 -7.59 12.31
CA SER A 381 44.98 -7.97 11.03
C SER A 381 46.30 -7.23 10.85
N PHE A 382 46.34 -5.93 11.16
CA PHE A 382 47.56 -5.13 11.13
C PHE A 382 48.60 -5.67 12.11
N LEU A 383 48.23 -6.00 13.35
CA LEU A 383 49.18 -6.56 14.33
C LEU A 383 49.75 -7.90 13.88
N LYS A 384 48.92 -8.76 13.27
CA LYS A 384 49.37 -10.04 12.69
C LYS A 384 50.33 -9.83 11.51
N ILE A 385 49.99 -8.93 10.58
CA ILE A 385 50.85 -8.56 9.46
C ILE A 385 52.16 -7.95 9.95
N LEU A 386 52.13 -7.10 10.99
CA LEU A 386 53.33 -6.54 11.60
C LEU A 386 54.22 -7.63 12.19
N MET A 387 53.66 -8.60 12.92
CA MET A 387 54.45 -9.72 13.44
C MET A 387 55.07 -10.55 12.31
N ASP A 388 54.33 -10.85 11.24
CA ASP A 388 54.81 -11.63 10.09
C ASP A 388 55.80 -10.87 9.19
N ALA A 389 55.69 -9.53 9.12
CA ALA A 389 56.61 -8.68 8.37
C ALA A 389 57.95 -8.46 9.08
N ILE A 390 58.03 -8.71 10.40
CA ILE A 390 59.29 -8.65 11.14
C ILE A 390 60.17 -9.82 10.68
N PRO A 391 61.34 -9.56 10.07
CA PRO A 391 62.21 -10.60 9.52
C PRO A 391 62.99 -11.35 10.61
N LEU A 392 62.75 -11.04 11.88
CA LEU A 392 63.33 -11.71 13.04
C LEU A 392 62.35 -12.80 13.52
N PRO A 393 62.81 -14.04 13.75
CA PRO A 393 62.00 -15.07 14.38
C PRO A 393 61.45 -14.62 15.73
N LEU A 394 60.12 -14.57 15.86
CA LEU A 394 59.39 -14.22 17.07
C LEU A 394 58.47 -15.37 17.50
N TYR A 395 58.41 -15.62 18.80
CA TYR A 395 57.49 -16.59 19.40
C TYR A 395 56.95 -16.10 20.73
N SER A 396 55.82 -16.65 21.15
CA SER A 396 55.22 -16.40 22.46
C SER A 396 54.91 -17.70 23.18
N LEU A 397 55.13 -17.72 24.50
CA LEU A 397 54.87 -18.84 25.39
C LEU A 397 53.86 -18.42 26.47
N THR A 398 52.94 -19.31 26.81
CA THR A 398 52.04 -19.17 27.96
C THR A 398 52.82 -19.25 29.29
N ARG A 399 52.19 -18.87 30.40
CA ARG A 399 52.75 -19.04 31.76
C ARG A 399 53.18 -20.49 32.10
N ARG A 400 52.61 -21.50 31.41
CA ARG A 400 52.98 -22.91 31.56
C ARG A 400 54.18 -23.32 30.69
N GLY A 401 54.74 -22.40 29.90
CA GLY A 401 55.86 -22.67 28.99
C GLY A 401 55.44 -23.32 27.66
N LEU A 402 54.16 -23.24 27.29
CA LEU A 402 53.62 -23.79 26.03
C LEU A 402 53.55 -22.70 24.96
N PHE A 403 53.86 -23.01 23.70
CA PHE A 403 53.73 -22.07 22.59
C PHE A 403 52.29 -21.57 22.44
N GLN A 404 52.14 -20.25 22.40
CA GLN A 404 50.85 -19.57 22.18
C GLN A 404 50.72 -19.08 20.74
N ASP A 405 51.80 -18.53 20.16
CA ASP A 405 51.82 -18.03 18.78
C ASP A 405 53.27 -17.79 18.30
N CYS A 406 53.49 -17.72 16.98
CA CYS A 406 54.78 -17.35 16.36
C CYS A 406 54.59 -16.60 15.04
N ASN A 407 55.63 -15.92 14.57
CA ASN A 407 55.62 -15.25 13.27
C ASN A 407 56.19 -16.10 12.13
N LEU A 408 55.96 -15.68 10.89
CA LEU A 408 56.45 -16.36 9.69
C LEU A 408 57.98 -16.57 9.66
N ALA A 409 58.77 -15.65 10.21
CA ALA A 409 60.22 -15.81 10.29
C ALA A 409 60.63 -16.97 11.21
N PHE A 410 59.89 -17.21 12.30
CA PHE A 410 60.08 -18.36 13.17
C PHE A 410 59.74 -19.68 12.48
N GLU A 411 58.62 -19.72 11.74
CA GLU A 411 58.23 -20.91 10.97
C GLU A 411 59.31 -21.30 9.96
N ARG A 412 59.93 -20.32 9.29
CA ARG A 412 61.00 -20.56 8.31
C ARG A 412 62.30 -21.04 8.95
N LEU A 413 62.69 -20.49 10.11
CA LEU A 413 63.94 -20.84 10.76
C LEU A 413 63.90 -22.27 11.34
N PHE A 414 62.81 -22.60 12.04
CA PHE A 414 62.66 -23.92 12.69
C PHE A 414 61.95 -24.95 11.81
N GLN A 415 61.45 -24.55 10.63
CA GLN A 415 60.70 -25.39 9.68
C GLN A 415 59.46 -26.07 10.29
N VAL A 416 58.75 -25.36 11.18
CA VAL A 416 57.50 -25.85 11.81
C VAL A 416 56.38 -24.83 11.62
N GLU A 417 55.21 -25.30 11.19
CA GLU A 417 54.01 -24.47 10.99
C GLU A 417 53.39 -24.04 12.34
N ARG A 418 52.92 -22.78 12.44
CA ARG A 418 52.33 -22.18 13.64
C ARG A 418 51.16 -22.99 14.21
N GLU A 419 50.33 -23.58 13.35
CA GLU A 419 49.15 -24.37 13.77
C GLU A 419 49.56 -25.66 14.47
N LYS A 420 50.75 -26.20 14.15
CA LYS A 420 51.28 -27.43 14.72
C LYS A 420 52.08 -27.22 16.00
N ILE A 421 52.45 -25.97 16.33
CA ILE A 421 53.18 -25.65 17.57
C ILE A 421 52.26 -25.16 18.70
N GLN A 422 51.09 -24.58 18.38
CA GLN A 422 50.19 -24.02 19.41
C GLN A 422 49.81 -25.08 20.46
N GLY A 423 50.05 -24.76 21.72
CA GLY A 423 49.77 -25.62 22.87
C GLY A 423 50.84 -26.68 23.18
N LYS A 424 51.93 -26.78 22.39
CA LYS A 424 53.04 -27.72 22.65
C LYS A 424 54.14 -27.09 23.49
N ALA A 425 54.92 -27.92 24.20
CA ALA A 425 56.12 -27.48 24.89
C ALA A 425 57.33 -27.47 23.92
N PRO A 426 58.35 -26.62 24.14
CA PRO A 426 59.58 -26.64 23.34
C PRO A 426 60.28 -28.00 23.28
N GLU A 427 60.16 -28.83 24.31
CA GLU A 427 60.73 -30.19 24.33
C GLU A 427 60.00 -31.15 23.37
N ASP A 428 58.74 -30.88 23.04
CA ASP A 428 57.95 -31.70 22.10
C ASP A 428 58.34 -31.44 20.63
N LEU A 429 59.28 -30.50 20.39
CA LEU A 429 59.74 -30.05 19.08
C LEU A 429 61.26 -30.28 18.88
N ALA A 430 61.83 -31.27 19.58
CA ALA A 430 63.27 -31.61 19.54
C ALA A 430 63.87 -31.69 18.13
N GLU A 431 63.15 -32.31 17.18
CA GLU A 431 63.60 -32.50 15.79
C GLU A 431 63.83 -31.19 15.02
N SER A 432 63.29 -30.07 15.50
CA SER A 432 63.45 -28.74 14.88
C SER A 432 64.59 -27.91 15.46
N GLY A 433 65.22 -28.34 16.55
CA GLY A 433 66.16 -27.52 17.34
C GLY A 433 65.50 -26.48 18.25
N ALA A 434 64.15 -26.40 18.26
CA ALA A 434 63.41 -25.47 19.11
C ALA A 434 63.47 -25.78 20.61
N GLU A 435 63.97 -26.96 21.00
CA GLU A 435 64.19 -27.34 22.40
C GLU A 435 65.23 -26.45 23.09
N GLU A 436 66.24 -25.96 22.34
CA GLU A 436 67.28 -25.05 22.85
C GLU A 436 66.72 -23.66 23.21
N LEU A 437 65.48 -23.34 22.79
CA LEU A 437 64.80 -22.11 23.17
C LEU A 437 64.34 -22.13 24.63
N ARG A 438 64.22 -23.31 25.26
CA ARG A 438 63.89 -23.42 26.67
C ARG A 438 65.17 -23.49 27.48
N ASP A 439 65.42 -22.45 28.27
CA ASP A 439 66.63 -22.35 29.08
C ASP A 439 66.34 -21.85 30.50
N ALA A 440 67.41 -21.65 31.28
CA ALA A 440 67.29 -21.18 32.66
C ALA A 440 66.68 -19.77 32.78
N VAL A 441 66.72 -18.96 31.71
CA VAL A 441 66.24 -17.57 31.69
C VAL A 441 64.71 -17.53 31.73
N ASP A 442 64.03 -18.53 31.17
CA ASP A 442 62.56 -18.62 31.18
C ASP A 442 62.00 -18.71 32.60
N LYS A 443 62.63 -19.52 33.46
CA LYS A 443 62.24 -19.67 34.87
C LYS A 443 62.47 -18.39 35.66
N GLU A 444 63.55 -17.66 35.38
CA GLU A 444 63.84 -16.36 35.99
C GLU A 444 62.77 -15.33 35.62
N LEU A 445 62.46 -15.22 34.32
CA LEU A 445 61.51 -14.24 33.80
C LEU A 445 60.05 -14.54 34.21
N LEU A 446 59.66 -15.82 34.31
CA LEU A 446 58.34 -16.21 34.81
C LEU A 446 58.17 -15.99 36.33
N ALA A 447 59.29 -15.96 37.09
CA ALA A 447 59.28 -15.63 38.51
C ALA A 447 59.28 -14.12 38.77
N ARG A 448 59.91 -13.33 37.89
CA ARG A 448 59.98 -11.87 37.99
C ARG A 448 59.92 -11.23 36.60
N ALA A 449 58.88 -10.43 36.36
CA ALA A 449 58.70 -9.72 35.10
C ALA A 449 59.94 -8.90 34.73
N GLY A 450 60.38 -9.02 33.47
CA GLY A 450 61.62 -8.42 33.01
C GLY A 450 61.93 -8.74 31.54
N VAL A 451 63.09 -8.25 31.09
CA VAL A 451 63.65 -8.47 29.76
C VAL A 451 65.10 -8.96 29.90
N ARG A 452 65.49 -9.92 29.09
CA ARG A 452 66.86 -10.46 29.01
C ARG A 452 67.28 -10.56 27.56
N VAL A 453 68.48 -10.07 27.26
CA VAL A 453 69.12 -10.18 25.93
C VAL A 453 70.51 -10.78 26.15
N TYR A 454 70.82 -11.86 25.44
CA TYR A 454 72.08 -12.57 25.56
C TYR A 454 72.42 -13.30 24.26
N GLU A 455 73.71 -13.51 24.04
CA GLU A 455 74.21 -14.30 22.93
C GLU A 455 74.09 -15.79 23.27
N SER A 456 73.71 -16.57 22.27
CA SER A 456 73.75 -18.03 22.32
C SER A 456 74.18 -18.57 20.96
N ALA A 457 74.69 -19.80 20.96
CA ALA A 457 74.72 -20.59 19.75
C ALA A 457 73.38 -21.33 19.64
N LEU A 458 72.80 -21.34 18.44
CA LEU A 458 71.63 -22.16 18.13
C LEU A 458 72.03 -23.23 17.12
N HIS A 459 71.73 -24.49 17.44
CA HIS A 459 71.98 -25.61 16.54
C HIS A 459 70.70 -25.93 15.77
N LEU A 460 70.69 -25.58 14.49
CA LEU A 460 69.58 -25.87 13.59
C LEU A 460 69.78 -27.23 12.91
N PRO A 461 68.71 -27.86 12.39
CA PRO A 461 68.82 -29.14 11.69
C PRO A 461 69.82 -29.06 10.53
N GLY A 462 70.76 -30.02 10.45
CA GLY A 462 71.72 -30.14 9.34
C GLY A 462 73.13 -29.57 9.57
N ASP A 463 73.61 -29.51 10.83
CA ASP A 463 74.96 -29.02 11.21
C ASP A 463 75.18 -27.50 11.00
N ASP A 464 74.11 -26.73 10.82
CA ASP A 464 74.15 -25.25 10.72
C ASP A 464 74.15 -24.62 12.12
N THR A 465 75.32 -24.14 12.55
CA THR A 465 75.49 -23.42 13.83
C THR A 465 75.48 -21.91 13.58
N ARG A 466 74.51 -21.21 14.14
CA ARG A 466 74.40 -19.75 14.03
C ARG A 466 74.68 -19.06 15.34
N ALA A 467 75.47 -17.99 15.28
CA ALA A 467 75.62 -17.07 16.39
C ALA A 467 74.37 -16.18 16.46
N VAL A 468 73.53 -16.41 17.48
CA VAL A 468 72.27 -15.69 17.64
C VAL A 468 72.29 -14.81 18.89
N MET A 469 71.67 -13.65 18.79
CA MET A 469 71.30 -12.83 19.94
C MET A 469 69.84 -13.13 20.28
N LEU A 470 69.59 -13.73 21.44
CA LEU A 470 68.27 -14.06 21.97
C LEU A 470 67.77 -12.94 22.88
N SER A 471 66.53 -12.48 22.66
CA SER A 471 65.85 -11.49 23.49
C SER A 471 64.52 -12.04 24.00
N LYS A 472 64.37 -12.19 25.32
CA LYS A 472 63.15 -12.72 25.96
C LYS A 472 62.54 -11.69 26.92
N ALA A 473 61.22 -11.54 26.89
CA ALA A 473 60.47 -10.57 27.69
C ALA A 473 59.13 -11.11 28.19
N THR A 474 58.71 -10.76 29.41
CA THR A 474 57.36 -11.08 29.91
C THR A 474 56.30 -10.09 29.41
N TYR A 475 55.10 -10.56 29.11
CA TYR A 475 53.92 -9.69 28.90
C TYR A 475 52.84 -9.90 29.97
N LEU A 476 52.20 -8.79 30.34
CA LEU A 476 51.28 -8.69 31.48
C LEU A 476 49.85 -8.46 31.01
N ASN A 477 48.86 -8.91 31.78
CA ASN A 477 47.48 -8.49 31.60
C ASN A 477 47.21 -7.09 32.20
N ALA A 478 46.01 -6.55 31.97
CA ALA A 478 45.60 -5.25 32.52
C ALA A 478 45.58 -5.17 34.06
N LYS A 479 45.67 -6.31 34.76
CA LYS A 479 45.76 -6.39 36.23
C LYS A 479 47.21 -6.52 36.73
N GLY A 480 48.20 -6.49 35.84
CA GLY A 480 49.62 -6.60 36.16
C GLY A 480 50.12 -8.03 36.37
N GLU A 481 49.34 -9.05 36.03
CA GLU A 481 49.72 -10.45 36.18
C GLU A 481 50.46 -10.94 34.93
N ILE A 482 51.51 -11.74 35.11
CA ILE A 482 52.29 -12.33 34.01
C ILE A 482 51.43 -13.38 33.28
N LEU A 483 51.15 -13.12 32.00
CA LEU A 483 50.43 -14.04 31.12
C LEU A 483 51.38 -15.03 30.43
N GLY A 484 52.61 -14.60 30.12
CA GLY A 484 53.56 -15.39 29.36
C GLY A 484 54.85 -14.66 29.01
N LEU A 485 55.61 -15.24 28.09
CA LEU A 485 56.87 -14.74 27.55
C LEU A 485 56.77 -14.51 26.03
N VAL A 486 57.53 -13.56 25.51
CA VAL A 486 57.81 -13.38 24.08
C VAL A 486 59.31 -13.48 23.88
N GLY A 487 59.75 -14.25 22.89
CA GLY A 487 61.15 -14.40 22.50
C GLY A 487 61.40 -13.93 21.07
N ALA A 488 62.57 -13.35 20.83
CA ALA A 488 63.06 -12.90 19.54
C ALA A 488 64.50 -13.40 19.29
N LEU A 489 64.81 -13.81 18.05
CA LEU A 489 66.14 -14.26 17.63
C LEU A 489 66.72 -13.34 16.55
N ASN A 490 68.00 -12.98 16.66
CA ASN A 490 68.73 -12.20 15.63
C ASN A 490 70.07 -12.87 15.27
N ASP A 491 70.32 -13.12 13.97
CA ASP A 491 71.58 -13.71 13.47
C ASP A 491 72.62 -12.61 13.21
N ILE A 492 73.79 -12.70 13.87
CA ILE A 492 74.83 -11.65 13.83
C ILE A 492 76.07 -12.06 13.02
N SER A 493 75.97 -13.09 12.18
CA SER A 493 77.12 -13.67 11.47
C SER A 493 77.70 -12.78 10.37
N GLY A 494 76.88 -11.97 9.69
CA GLY A 494 77.27 -11.15 8.52
C GLY A 494 77.82 -9.75 8.83
N LEU A 495 77.35 -9.11 9.91
CA LEU A 495 77.72 -7.73 10.29
C LEU A 495 79.23 -7.55 10.49
N LYS A 496 79.94 -8.62 10.90
CA LYS A 496 81.38 -8.59 11.13
C LYS A 496 82.24 -8.55 9.85
N ARG A 497 81.67 -8.80 8.66
CA ARG A 497 82.45 -8.89 7.40
C ARG A 497 82.41 -7.64 6.52
N ALA A 498 81.44 -6.74 6.69
CA ALA A 498 81.14 -5.65 5.74
C ALA A 498 81.71 -4.25 6.11
N GLN A 499 82.36 -4.07 7.26
CA GLN A 499 82.75 -2.73 7.77
C GLN A 499 84.05 -2.14 7.21
N GLU A 500 84.86 -2.88 6.45
CA GLU A 500 86.26 -2.46 6.20
C GLU A 500 86.53 -1.83 4.81
N GLU A 501 85.78 -2.15 3.75
CA GLU A 501 86.25 -1.85 2.38
C GLU A 501 85.73 -0.54 1.75
N LEU A 502 84.78 0.18 2.36
CA LEU A 502 84.08 1.31 1.72
C LEU A 502 84.78 2.70 1.81
N ARG A 503 85.87 2.85 2.57
CA ARG A 503 86.09 4.15 3.23
C ARG A 503 86.78 5.30 2.46
N GLN A 504 87.54 5.16 1.36
CA GLN A 504 88.52 6.24 1.04
C GLN A 504 88.70 6.79 -0.38
N ALA A 505 88.27 6.15 -1.45
CA ALA A 505 88.43 6.75 -2.80
C ALA A 505 87.12 7.34 -3.34
N GLU A 506 86.01 7.07 -2.65
CA GLU A 506 84.65 7.36 -3.06
C GLU A 506 84.32 8.86 -3.07
N GLU A 507 84.72 9.66 -2.09
CA GLU A 507 83.90 10.83 -1.73
C GLU A 507 83.91 12.04 -2.69
N LYS A 508 84.91 12.22 -3.57
CA LYS A 508 85.08 13.49 -4.33
C LYS A 508 84.61 13.47 -5.79
N TYR A 509 84.93 12.42 -6.55
CA TYR A 509 84.47 12.30 -7.95
C TYR A 509 83.02 11.79 -8.03
N ARG A 510 82.64 10.99 -7.03
CA ARG A 510 81.27 10.54 -6.76
C ARG A 510 80.30 11.68 -6.52
N GLY A 511 80.72 12.79 -5.91
CA GLY A 511 79.81 13.89 -5.58
C GLY A 511 79.17 14.62 -6.77
N ILE A 512 79.78 14.65 -7.96
CA ILE A 512 79.19 15.31 -9.16
C ILE A 512 78.52 14.28 -10.06
N PHE A 513 79.09 13.08 -10.13
CA PHE A 513 78.56 11.96 -10.90
C PHE A 513 77.31 11.38 -10.23
N GLU A 514 77.34 11.02 -8.94
CA GLU A 514 76.18 10.45 -8.22
C GLU A 514 75.04 11.44 -7.96
N ASN A 515 75.33 12.73 -7.78
CA ASN A 515 74.28 13.70 -7.42
C ASN A 515 73.57 14.32 -8.65
N SER A 516 73.87 13.88 -9.86
CA SER A 516 73.11 14.27 -11.07
C SER A 516 71.76 13.57 -11.07
N VAL A 517 70.67 14.29 -11.39
CA VAL A 517 69.30 13.73 -11.45
C VAL A 517 69.03 12.96 -12.75
N LEU A 518 69.90 13.11 -13.75
CA LEU A 518 69.88 12.34 -14.99
C LEU A 518 70.79 11.12 -14.87
N GLY A 519 70.36 10.00 -15.44
CA GLY A 519 71.20 8.81 -15.53
C GLY A 519 72.29 9.02 -16.57
N ILE A 520 73.56 8.92 -16.17
CA ILE A 520 74.71 9.15 -17.05
C ILE A 520 75.50 7.85 -17.10
N PHE A 521 75.86 7.41 -18.31
CA PHE A 521 76.78 6.30 -18.50
C PHE A 521 77.81 6.58 -19.59
N ARG A 522 78.85 5.75 -19.58
CA ARG A 522 79.87 5.68 -20.61
C ARG A 522 80.05 4.25 -21.04
N ALA A 523 80.23 4.00 -22.33
CA ALA A 523 80.44 2.68 -22.93
C ALA A 523 81.63 2.68 -23.89
N ALA A 524 82.25 1.53 -24.10
CA ALA A 524 83.35 1.36 -25.03
C ALA A 524 82.85 1.16 -26.48
N PRO A 525 83.74 1.24 -27.50
CA PRO A 525 83.36 1.09 -28.91
C PRO A 525 82.74 -0.27 -29.31
N ASP A 526 82.93 -1.31 -28.48
CA ASP A 526 82.30 -2.63 -28.58
C ASP A 526 80.96 -2.71 -27.82
N ALA A 527 80.44 -1.57 -27.34
CA ALA A 527 79.23 -1.42 -26.53
C ALA A 527 79.25 -2.09 -25.16
N ARG A 528 80.42 -2.34 -24.57
CA ARG A 528 80.47 -2.68 -23.15
C ARG A 528 80.37 -1.41 -22.29
N LEU A 529 79.50 -1.35 -21.30
CA LEU A 529 79.47 -0.22 -20.37
C LEU A 529 80.79 -0.14 -19.57
N LEU A 530 81.28 1.08 -19.40
CA LEU A 530 82.52 1.43 -18.71
C LEU A 530 82.25 2.08 -17.34
N ASP A 531 81.23 2.92 -17.23
CA ASP A 531 80.88 3.63 -15.98
C ASP A 531 79.43 4.14 -16.02
N ALA A 532 78.76 4.27 -14.87
CA ALA A 532 77.43 4.86 -14.71
C ALA A 532 77.16 5.39 -13.30
N ASN A 533 76.30 6.42 -13.17
CA ASN A 533 76.06 7.10 -11.89
C ASN A 533 74.88 6.57 -11.07
N HIS A 534 74.78 6.96 -9.79
CA HIS A 534 73.67 6.61 -8.88
C HIS A 534 72.30 6.75 -9.53
N ALA A 535 72.03 7.90 -10.16
CA ALA A 535 70.74 8.15 -10.76
C ALA A 535 70.41 7.19 -11.89
N LEU A 536 71.39 6.69 -12.67
CA LEU A 536 71.12 5.66 -13.68
C LEU A 536 70.84 4.30 -13.04
N VAL A 537 71.53 3.97 -11.96
CA VAL A 537 71.33 2.72 -11.20
C VAL A 537 69.95 2.70 -10.52
N GLU A 538 69.57 3.79 -9.84
CA GLU A 538 68.24 3.96 -9.26
C GLU A 538 67.13 4.02 -10.32
N MET A 539 67.36 4.74 -11.42
CA MET A 539 66.41 4.87 -12.53
C MET A 539 66.16 3.53 -13.21
N LEU A 540 67.21 2.75 -13.49
CA LEU A 540 67.11 1.42 -14.06
C LEU A 540 66.88 0.33 -13.00
N GLY A 541 66.75 0.70 -11.71
CA GLY A 541 66.40 -0.19 -10.59
C GLY A 541 67.37 -1.35 -10.37
N PHE A 542 68.59 -1.23 -10.85
CA PHE A 542 69.62 -2.21 -10.57
C PHE A 542 70.02 -2.08 -9.12
N GLU A 543 70.18 -3.23 -8.45
CA GLU A 543 70.58 -3.26 -7.05
C GLU A 543 71.97 -2.61 -6.84
N SER A 544 72.78 -2.55 -7.91
CA SER A 544 74.07 -1.85 -7.93
C SER A 544 74.53 -1.50 -9.35
N LEU A 545 75.54 -0.63 -9.44
CA LEU A 545 76.26 -0.26 -10.67
C LEU A 545 76.85 -1.47 -11.41
N GLU A 546 77.31 -2.50 -10.70
CA GLU A 546 77.99 -3.67 -11.30
C GLU A 546 77.02 -4.59 -12.05
N ALA A 547 75.84 -4.79 -11.48
CA ALA A 547 74.79 -5.56 -12.12
C ALA A 547 74.41 -4.94 -13.47
N LEU A 548 74.37 -3.59 -13.55
CA LEU A 548 74.16 -2.86 -14.79
C LEU A 548 75.32 -3.06 -15.79
N LEU A 549 76.58 -3.01 -15.35
CA LEU A 549 77.78 -3.17 -16.20
C LEU A 549 77.95 -4.60 -16.79
N ALA A 550 77.45 -5.65 -16.12
CA ALA A 550 77.60 -7.07 -16.50
C ALA A 550 76.67 -7.51 -17.63
N THR A 551 75.47 -6.93 -17.64
CA THR A 551 74.61 -6.91 -18.83
C THR A 551 75.23 -6.14 -19.99
N GLY A 552 76.39 -5.49 -19.83
CA GLY A 552 76.97 -4.64 -20.87
C GLY A 552 75.99 -3.53 -21.30
N ALA A 553 76.08 -3.06 -22.54
CA ALA A 553 75.01 -2.27 -23.12
C ALA A 553 73.86 -3.12 -23.68
N ASP A 554 73.70 -4.38 -23.24
CA ASP A 554 72.64 -5.25 -23.74
C ASP A 554 71.26 -4.68 -23.36
N PHE A 555 71.15 -3.87 -22.30
CA PHE A 555 69.93 -3.11 -22.02
C PHE A 555 69.63 -2.00 -23.06
N LEU A 556 70.62 -1.58 -23.86
CA LEU A 556 70.45 -0.63 -24.97
C LEU A 556 69.99 -1.34 -26.27
N ALA A 557 70.32 -2.63 -26.42
CA ALA A 557 69.94 -3.46 -27.55
C ALA A 557 68.64 -4.25 -27.28
N GLY A 558 67.72 -4.25 -28.23
CA GLY A 558 66.56 -5.15 -28.18
C GLY A 558 66.90 -6.52 -28.75
N ASP A 559 66.01 -7.50 -28.56
CA ASP A 559 66.15 -8.85 -29.10
C ASP A 559 66.43 -8.83 -30.63
N GLY A 560 67.68 -9.08 -31.02
CA GLY A 560 68.05 -9.38 -32.40
C GLY A 560 69.39 -8.83 -32.88
N ASP A 561 69.77 -7.60 -32.51
CA ASP A 561 71.03 -6.97 -32.94
C ASP A 561 72.00 -6.85 -31.77
N GLY A 562 73.27 -7.14 -32.00
CA GLY A 562 74.32 -6.94 -30.98
C GLY A 562 74.43 -5.46 -30.58
N PRO A 563 74.69 -5.13 -29.30
CA PRO A 563 74.70 -3.74 -28.81
C PRO A 563 75.72 -2.84 -29.50
N ALA A 564 76.85 -3.42 -29.94
CA ALA A 564 77.89 -2.72 -30.69
C ALA A 564 77.41 -2.25 -32.07
N ASP A 565 76.62 -3.08 -32.74
CA ASP A 565 76.12 -2.79 -34.07
C ASP A 565 74.94 -1.82 -33.98
N TRP A 566 74.11 -1.96 -32.94
CA TRP A 566 73.05 -1.01 -32.65
C TRP A 566 73.60 0.39 -32.33
N LEU A 567 74.59 0.54 -31.45
CA LEU A 567 75.18 1.86 -31.14
C LEU A 567 75.85 2.51 -32.37
N ARG A 568 76.50 1.71 -33.21
CA ARG A 568 77.13 2.17 -34.46
C ARG A 568 76.10 2.57 -35.52
N ALA A 569 75.04 1.78 -35.72
CA ALA A 569 73.97 2.09 -36.67
C ALA A 569 73.14 3.30 -36.22
N SER A 570 72.93 3.44 -34.91
CA SER A 570 72.06 4.46 -34.31
C SER A 570 72.63 5.87 -34.36
N THR A 571 73.96 6.05 -34.25
CA THR A 571 74.59 7.38 -34.11
C THR A 571 74.85 8.13 -35.43
N GLY A 572 74.68 7.48 -36.58
CA GLY A 572 74.81 8.06 -37.93
C GLY A 572 76.15 8.79 -38.20
N PRO A 573 76.33 9.40 -39.38
CA PRO A 573 77.55 10.17 -39.69
C PRO A 573 77.74 11.45 -38.84
N GLY A 574 76.74 11.83 -38.04
CA GLY A 574 76.72 13.06 -37.23
C GLY A 574 77.12 12.88 -35.75
N GLY A 575 77.30 11.65 -35.27
CA GLY A 575 77.89 11.37 -33.94
C GLY A 575 77.00 11.62 -32.72
N VAL A 576 75.69 11.91 -32.88
CA VAL A 576 74.70 12.02 -31.79
C VAL A 576 73.35 11.44 -32.24
N ALA A 577 72.70 10.64 -31.40
CA ALA A 577 71.37 10.09 -31.65
C ALA A 577 70.51 9.99 -30.39
N THR A 578 69.19 9.94 -30.58
CA THR A 578 68.20 9.88 -29.49
C THR A 578 67.17 8.78 -29.78
N HIS A 579 66.93 7.93 -28.78
CA HIS A 579 66.02 6.79 -28.89
C HIS A 579 65.07 6.71 -27.71
N ARG A 580 63.79 6.38 -27.96
CA ARG A 580 62.83 6.04 -26.91
C ARG A 580 62.93 4.54 -26.62
N ARG A 581 63.12 4.16 -25.36
CA ARG A 581 63.20 2.75 -24.94
C ARG A 581 62.48 2.54 -23.60
N GLU A 582 61.90 1.36 -23.47
CA GLU A 582 61.50 0.86 -22.16
C GLU A 582 62.64 0.00 -21.62
N PHE A 583 63.06 0.30 -20.40
CA PHE A 583 64.03 -0.51 -19.68
C PHE A 583 63.28 -1.32 -18.63
N VAL A 584 63.61 -2.60 -18.54
CA VAL A 584 63.10 -3.48 -17.49
C VAL A 584 64.15 -3.50 -16.39
N ARG A 585 63.74 -3.00 -15.24
CA ARG A 585 64.54 -3.08 -14.03
C ARG A 585 64.68 -4.54 -13.61
N PRO A 586 65.78 -4.93 -12.96
CA PRO A 586 65.96 -6.30 -12.48
C PRO A 586 64.90 -6.76 -11.46
N ASP A 587 64.33 -5.83 -10.67
CA ASP A 587 63.18 -6.08 -9.78
C ASP A 587 61.87 -6.37 -10.54
N GLY A 588 61.94 -6.34 -11.87
CA GLY A 588 60.84 -6.56 -12.80
C GLY A 588 60.02 -5.31 -13.12
N ARG A 589 60.22 -4.18 -12.44
CA ARG A 589 59.50 -2.94 -12.76
C ARG A 589 59.99 -2.38 -14.09
N ARG A 590 59.11 -1.76 -14.86
CA ARG A 590 59.49 -1.14 -16.14
C ARG A 590 59.56 0.37 -15.99
N ILE A 591 60.53 0.98 -16.66
CA ILE A 591 60.63 2.43 -16.79
C ILE A 591 60.73 2.81 -18.26
N THR A 592 60.09 3.91 -18.64
CA THR A 592 60.21 4.45 -19.99
C THR A 592 61.18 5.61 -19.96
N ALA A 593 62.21 5.57 -20.80
CA ALA A 593 63.20 6.62 -20.84
C ALA A 593 63.63 6.99 -22.27
N PHE A 594 64.00 8.27 -22.42
CA PHE A 594 64.74 8.73 -23.59
C PHE A 594 66.24 8.54 -23.36
N LEU A 595 66.88 7.96 -24.36
CA LEU A 595 68.29 7.64 -24.38
C LEU A 595 68.98 8.52 -25.42
N HIS A 596 69.80 9.44 -24.96
CA HIS A 596 70.63 10.29 -25.80
C HIS A 596 72.05 9.74 -25.80
N ILE A 597 72.59 9.42 -26.97
CA ILE A 597 73.93 8.84 -27.11
C ILE A 597 74.77 9.74 -27.99
N ARG A 598 76.01 9.97 -27.57
CA ARG A 598 77.03 10.70 -28.32
C ARG A 598 78.28 9.84 -28.49
N VAL A 599 78.92 10.01 -29.64
CA VAL A 599 80.26 9.50 -29.93
C VAL A 599 81.33 10.43 -29.36
N VAL A 600 82.27 9.85 -28.62
CA VAL A 600 83.49 10.52 -28.14
C VAL A 600 84.66 10.08 -29.03
N ALA A 601 85.26 11.04 -29.74
CA ALA A 601 86.45 10.80 -30.55
C ALA A 601 87.73 10.78 -29.70
N GLY A 602 88.64 9.87 -30.02
CA GLY A 602 89.97 9.81 -29.43
C GLY A 602 90.94 10.83 -30.04
N PRO A 603 92.16 10.95 -29.49
CA PRO A 603 93.18 11.91 -29.94
C PRO A 603 93.55 11.79 -31.42
N ASP A 604 93.33 10.62 -32.00
CA ASP A 604 93.75 10.26 -33.37
C ASP A 604 92.60 10.39 -34.39
N GLY A 605 91.43 10.89 -33.98
CA GLY A 605 90.23 11.06 -34.82
C GLY A 605 89.34 9.81 -34.95
N GLY A 606 89.71 8.68 -34.35
CA GLY A 606 88.89 7.45 -34.28
C GLY A 606 87.89 7.44 -33.11
N LEU A 607 86.90 6.54 -33.13
CA LEU A 607 85.91 6.34 -32.05
C LEU A 607 86.59 5.81 -30.77
N ALA A 608 86.49 6.56 -29.66
CA ALA A 608 87.09 6.18 -28.37
C ALA A 608 86.07 5.66 -27.35
N ALA A 609 84.88 6.23 -27.28
CA ALA A 609 83.81 5.79 -26.37
C ALA A 609 82.44 6.32 -26.83
N TYR A 610 81.37 5.77 -26.26
CA TYR A 610 80.04 6.36 -26.28
C TYR A 610 79.73 6.93 -24.89
N GLU A 611 79.15 8.13 -24.85
CA GLU A 611 78.58 8.70 -23.63
C GLU A 611 77.07 8.81 -23.81
N GLY A 612 76.34 8.35 -22.82
CA GLY A 612 74.89 8.31 -22.85
C GLY A 612 74.27 8.99 -21.64
N VAL A 613 73.18 9.71 -21.90
CA VAL A 613 72.32 10.30 -20.88
C VAL A 613 70.92 9.71 -21.03
N VAL A 614 70.36 9.28 -19.91
CA VAL A 614 69.05 8.64 -19.81
C VAL A 614 68.14 9.52 -18.96
N GLU A 615 67.02 9.91 -19.54
CA GLU A 615 65.98 10.70 -18.88
C GLU A 615 64.72 9.85 -18.69
N ASP A 616 64.29 9.67 -17.44
CA ASP A 616 63.05 8.99 -17.09
C ASP A 616 61.84 9.87 -17.40
N ILE A 617 61.00 9.43 -18.34
CA ILE A 617 59.75 10.11 -18.70
C ILE A 617 58.51 9.43 -18.12
N THR A 618 58.68 8.46 -17.20
CA THR A 618 57.62 7.63 -16.65
C THR A 618 56.52 8.48 -16.00
N GLN A 619 56.82 9.58 -15.29
CA GLN A 619 55.78 10.45 -14.73
C GLN A 619 54.94 11.18 -15.79
N ARG A 620 55.55 11.62 -16.89
CA ARG A 620 54.85 12.30 -17.98
C ARG A 620 53.96 11.33 -18.73
N GLU A 621 54.45 10.12 -19.00
CA GLU A 621 53.61 9.06 -19.56
C GLU A 621 52.54 8.59 -18.57
N ASN A 622 52.80 8.53 -17.27
CA ASN A 622 51.79 8.20 -16.28
C ASN A 622 50.71 9.27 -16.19
N ALA A 623 51.03 10.55 -16.40
CA ALA A 623 50.02 11.61 -16.48
C ALA A 623 49.18 11.51 -17.77
N GLU A 624 49.81 11.18 -18.89
CA GLU A 624 49.13 11.00 -20.18
C GLU A 624 48.31 9.69 -20.21
N ARG A 625 48.83 8.62 -19.61
CA ARG A 625 48.09 7.37 -19.31
C ARG A 625 46.99 7.63 -18.30
N ALA A 626 47.21 8.36 -17.21
CA ALA A 626 46.15 8.67 -16.23
C ALA A 626 45.04 9.50 -16.88
N ARG A 627 45.38 10.40 -17.80
CA ARG A 627 44.38 11.10 -18.62
C ARG A 627 43.64 10.14 -19.55
N SER A 628 44.35 9.29 -20.28
CA SER A 628 43.75 8.29 -21.15
C SER A 628 42.91 7.26 -20.39
N GLU A 629 43.33 6.87 -19.18
CA GLU A 629 42.64 5.99 -18.24
C GLU A 629 41.42 6.68 -17.65
N SER A 630 41.49 7.98 -17.34
CA SER A 630 40.33 8.77 -16.94
C SER A 630 39.33 8.91 -18.07
N GLU A 631 39.77 9.18 -19.30
CA GLU A 631 38.92 9.25 -20.50
C GLU A 631 38.28 7.88 -20.78
N ARG A 632 39.06 6.80 -20.68
CA ARG A 632 38.59 5.42 -20.81
C ARG A 632 37.64 5.02 -19.69
N MET A 633 37.90 5.45 -18.45
CA MET A 633 37.03 5.22 -17.29
C MET A 633 35.70 5.95 -17.46
N LEU A 634 35.71 7.21 -17.89
CA LEU A 634 34.48 7.97 -18.19
C LEU A 634 33.68 7.29 -19.30
N GLN A 635 34.35 6.83 -20.36
CA GLN A 635 33.71 6.09 -21.45
C GLN A 635 33.11 4.76 -20.95
N LEU A 636 33.84 4.01 -20.12
CA LEU A 636 33.34 2.78 -19.50
C LEU A 636 32.14 3.04 -18.58
N VAL A 637 32.17 4.10 -17.78
CA VAL A 637 31.04 4.50 -16.93
C VAL A 637 29.83 4.80 -17.81
N LEU A 638 29.98 5.64 -18.84
CA LEU A 638 28.89 5.96 -19.77
C LEU A 638 28.34 4.71 -20.47
N ASP A 639 29.20 3.78 -20.89
CA ASP A 639 28.79 2.57 -21.61
C ASP A 639 28.23 1.45 -20.71
N THR A 640 28.42 1.54 -19.38
CA THR A 640 27.94 0.54 -18.42
C THR A 640 26.71 0.97 -17.63
N ILE A 641 26.39 2.26 -17.57
CA ILE A 641 25.16 2.73 -16.94
C ILE A 641 23.92 2.25 -17.72
N PRO A 642 22.88 1.78 -17.04
CA PRO A 642 21.66 1.30 -17.69
C PRO A 642 20.83 2.44 -18.29
N GLN A 643 21.07 3.68 -17.88
CA GLN A 643 20.41 4.87 -18.41
C GLN A 643 20.85 5.16 -19.84
N LEU A 644 19.90 5.59 -20.67
CA LEU A 644 20.14 6.06 -22.01
C LEU A 644 20.69 7.48 -21.90
N VAL A 645 21.93 7.70 -22.34
CA VAL A 645 22.57 9.02 -22.27
C VAL A 645 22.90 9.50 -23.67
N SER A 646 22.53 10.74 -23.94
CA SER A 646 22.87 11.43 -25.18
C SER A 646 23.23 12.88 -24.94
N TRP A 647 24.10 13.43 -25.78
CA TRP A 647 24.39 14.86 -25.78
C TRP A 647 24.37 15.41 -27.20
N LYS A 648 23.82 16.63 -27.31
CA LYS A 648 23.55 17.30 -28.58
C LYS A 648 24.20 18.68 -28.58
N ASP A 649 24.47 19.20 -29.77
CA ASP A 649 24.86 20.59 -29.96
C ASP A 649 23.65 21.54 -29.81
N ARG A 650 23.89 22.84 -30.00
CA ARG A 650 22.85 23.86 -29.91
C ARG A 650 21.76 23.73 -30.99
N ASP A 651 22.07 23.10 -32.12
CA ASP A 651 21.15 22.84 -33.23
C ASP A 651 20.43 21.48 -33.06
N LEU A 652 20.55 20.86 -31.88
CA LEU A 652 19.98 19.58 -31.49
C LEU A 652 20.49 18.38 -32.29
N ARG A 653 21.69 18.50 -32.88
CA ARG A 653 22.36 17.38 -33.55
C ARG A 653 23.17 16.59 -32.55
N TYR A 654 23.06 15.26 -32.60
CA TYR A 654 23.76 14.38 -31.68
C TYR A 654 25.29 14.54 -31.81
N LEU A 655 25.94 14.90 -30.71
CA LEU A 655 27.39 14.90 -30.56
C LEU A 655 27.91 13.58 -29.97
N GLY A 656 27.04 12.83 -29.30
CA GLY A 656 27.32 11.47 -28.88
C GLY A 656 26.22 10.86 -28.04
N VAL A 657 26.32 9.55 -27.89
CA VAL A 657 25.39 8.69 -27.16
C VAL A 657 26.17 7.58 -26.47
N ASN A 658 25.63 7.03 -25.39
CA ASN A 658 26.20 5.84 -24.77
C ASN A 658 25.67 4.54 -25.38
N ARG A 659 26.32 3.42 -25.05
CA ARG A 659 25.93 2.09 -25.54
C ARG A 659 24.47 1.72 -25.24
N SER A 660 23.96 2.09 -24.07
CA SER A 660 22.59 1.79 -23.65
C SER A 660 21.55 2.45 -24.56
N PHE A 661 21.77 3.70 -24.97
CA PHE A 661 20.92 4.40 -25.94
C PHE A 661 20.87 3.66 -27.29
N VAL A 662 22.04 3.28 -27.83
CA VAL A 662 22.15 2.56 -29.12
C VAL A 662 21.42 1.22 -29.06
N SER A 663 21.60 0.49 -27.96
CA SER A 663 21.01 -0.84 -27.79
C SER A 663 19.49 -0.77 -27.61
N PHE A 664 18.99 0.21 -26.85
CA PHE A 664 17.56 0.41 -26.62
C PHE A 664 16.80 0.73 -27.91
N PHE A 665 17.33 1.61 -28.75
CA PHE A 665 16.70 1.98 -30.02
C PHE A 665 17.05 1.03 -31.18
N GLY A 666 17.77 -0.07 -30.93
CA GLY A 666 18.12 -1.05 -31.95
C GLY A 666 19.04 -0.51 -33.06
N LEU A 667 19.84 0.51 -32.76
CA LEU A 667 20.71 1.17 -33.74
C LEU A 667 22.01 0.37 -33.93
N GLU A 668 22.53 0.29 -35.17
CA GLU A 668 23.72 -0.53 -35.48
C GLU A 668 25.03 0.03 -34.90
N ASP A 669 25.19 1.36 -34.84
CA ASP A 669 26.41 2.03 -34.38
C ASP A 669 26.12 3.47 -33.92
N ALA A 670 26.76 3.89 -32.81
CA ALA A 670 26.74 5.27 -32.33
C ALA A 670 27.21 6.29 -33.39
N ARG A 671 28.12 5.90 -34.30
CA ARG A 671 28.62 6.79 -35.36
C ARG A 671 27.55 7.23 -36.35
N ARG A 672 26.51 6.41 -36.58
CA ARG A 672 25.40 6.78 -37.46
C ARG A 672 24.41 7.74 -36.81
N VAL A 673 24.46 7.85 -35.47
CA VAL A 673 23.66 8.80 -34.70
C VAL A 673 24.25 10.21 -34.78
N LEU A 674 25.59 10.31 -34.84
CA LEU A 674 26.31 11.57 -34.83
C LEU A 674 25.89 12.50 -35.97
N GLY A 675 25.68 13.77 -35.63
CA GLY A 675 25.32 14.81 -36.57
C GLY A 675 23.86 14.80 -37.03
N HIS A 676 23.03 13.85 -36.63
CA HIS A 676 21.61 13.80 -36.99
C HIS A 676 20.72 14.38 -35.87
N THR A 677 19.47 14.75 -36.19
CA THR A 677 18.44 15.12 -35.20
C THR A 677 17.52 13.93 -34.85
N ASP A 678 16.63 14.09 -33.86
CA ASP A 678 15.65 13.05 -33.50
C ASP A 678 14.72 12.71 -34.67
N GLU A 679 14.25 13.72 -35.41
CA GLU A 679 13.38 13.53 -36.58
C GLU A 679 14.10 12.81 -37.73
N GLU A 680 15.39 13.10 -37.94
CA GLU A 680 16.20 12.47 -38.98
C GLU A 680 16.50 10.99 -38.66
N LEU A 681 16.55 10.61 -37.37
CA LEU A 681 16.87 9.24 -36.92
C LEU A 681 15.65 8.35 -36.71
N PHE A 682 14.58 8.89 -36.14
CA PHE A 682 13.39 8.13 -35.72
C PHE A 682 12.14 8.45 -36.55
N GLY A 683 12.32 9.19 -37.66
CA GLY A 683 11.25 9.62 -38.56
C GLY A 683 10.34 10.69 -37.96
N GLU A 684 9.29 11.07 -38.70
CA GLU A 684 8.32 12.08 -38.27
C GLU A 684 7.26 11.55 -37.29
N SER A 685 7.65 10.66 -36.37
CA SER A 685 6.73 10.20 -35.32
C SER A 685 6.34 11.36 -34.40
N GLU A 686 5.12 11.32 -33.86
CA GLU A 686 4.65 12.31 -32.89
C GLU A 686 5.58 12.37 -31.66
N ALA A 687 6.15 11.22 -31.29
CA ALA A 687 7.16 11.11 -30.22
C ALA A 687 8.49 11.79 -30.58
N ALA A 688 9.03 11.64 -31.79
CA ALA A 688 10.28 12.31 -32.17
C ALA A 688 10.11 13.84 -32.19
N ARG A 689 9.01 14.34 -32.75
CA ARG A 689 8.69 15.78 -32.82
C ARG A 689 8.58 16.42 -31.43
N ALA A 690 7.83 15.78 -30.55
CA ALA A 690 7.55 16.35 -29.24
C ALA A 690 8.77 16.23 -28.29
N SER A 691 9.65 15.25 -28.50
CA SER A 691 10.97 15.20 -27.83
C SER A 691 11.87 16.34 -28.29
N GLN A 692 11.99 16.56 -29.61
CA GLN A 692 12.80 17.63 -30.18
C GLN A 692 12.31 19.02 -29.76
N GLN A 693 10.99 19.21 -29.63
CA GLN A 693 10.41 20.45 -29.11
C GLN A 693 10.78 20.69 -27.65
N SER A 694 10.77 19.64 -26.81
CA SER A 694 11.17 19.73 -25.40
C SER A 694 12.66 20.04 -25.26
N ASP A 695 13.51 19.42 -26.09
CA ASP A 695 14.95 19.69 -26.15
C ASP A 695 15.22 21.16 -26.55
N ARG A 696 14.51 21.68 -27.57
CA ARG A 696 14.61 23.07 -28.00
C ARG A 696 14.25 24.05 -26.89
N GLN A 697 13.16 23.77 -26.16
CA GLN A 697 12.72 24.61 -25.05
C GLN A 697 13.78 24.72 -23.95
N VAL A 698 14.45 23.61 -23.59
CA VAL A 698 15.51 23.61 -22.58
C VAL A 698 16.72 24.42 -23.03
N VAL A 699 17.12 24.29 -24.30
CA VAL A 699 18.24 25.06 -24.89
C VAL A 699 17.94 26.56 -24.95
N GLU A 700 16.72 26.95 -25.37
CA GLU A 700 16.32 28.37 -25.50
C GLU A 700 16.10 29.04 -24.14
N THR A 701 15.51 28.35 -23.17
CA THR A 701 15.23 28.90 -21.84
C THR A 701 16.42 28.80 -20.88
N SER A 702 17.42 27.96 -21.20
CA SER A 702 18.51 27.57 -20.31
C SER A 702 18.02 27.01 -18.95
N GLN A 703 16.80 26.48 -18.89
CA GLN A 703 16.25 25.87 -17.68
C GLN A 703 16.23 24.34 -17.81
N PRO A 704 16.84 23.59 -16.87
CA PRO A 704 16.81 22.13 -16.92
C PRO A 704 15.40 21.60 -16.68
N GLN A 705 15.08 20.48 -17.34
CA GLN A 705 13.85 19.72 -17.12
C GLN A 705 14.22 18.38 -16.51
N TYR A 706 13.66 18.06 -15.34
CA TYR A 706 13.95 16.80 -14.64
C TYR A 706 12.76 15.87 -14.65
N ARG A 707 13.02 14.57 -14.85
CA ARG A 707 12.06 13.47 -14.65
C ARG A 707 10.74 13.64 -15.40
N ALA A 708 10.80 14.16 -16.63
CA ALA A 708 9.64 14.26 -17.50
C ALA A 708 9.30 12.88 -18.05
N THR A 709 8.04 12.46 -17.90
CA THR A 709 7.59 11.17 -18.41
C THR A 709 7.34 11.25 -19.91
N TRP A 710 7.84 10.24 -20.63
CA TRP A 710 7.81 10.17 -22.08
C TRP A 710 7.38 8.78 -22.53
N SER A 711 6.39 8.68 -23.41
CA SER A 711 6.00 7.39 -24.02
C SER A 711 6.65 7.28 -25.39
N THR A 712 7.32 6.17 -25.66
CA THR A 712 7.93 5.89 -26.96
C THR A 712 7.93 4.38 -27.24
N GLU A 713 8.51 3.96 -28.35
CA GLU A 713 8.71 2.56 -28.69
C GLU A 713 10.22 2.24 -28.65
N ASP A 714 10.58 1.04 -28.19
CA ASP A 714 11.94 0.53 -28.28
C ASP A 714 12.29 0.11 -29.72
N GLY A 715 13.55 -0.27 -29.97
CA GLY A 715 14.01 -0.76 -31.28
C GLY A 715 13.33 -2.05 -31.77
N TYR A 716 12.46 -2.66 -30.95
CA TYR A 716 11.68 -3.86 -31.28
C TYR A 716 10.18 -3.55 -31.44
N GLY A 717 9.78 -2.28 -31.40
CA GLY A 717 8.39 -1.85 -31.55
C GLY A 717 7.53 -2.05 -30.29
N ARG A 718 8.15 -2.26 -29.12
CA ARG A 718 7.41 -2.39 -27.85
C ARG A 718 7.19 -1.01 -27.25
N PRO A 719 5.97 -0.67 -26.80
CA PRO A 719 5.72 0.60 -26.12
C PRO A 719 6.37 0.60 -24.73
N VAL A 720 7.14 1.66 -24.45
CA VAL A 720 7.92 1.85 -23.23
C VAL A 720 7.74 3.25 -22.67
N LEU A 721 7.78 3.34 -21.35
CA LEU A 721 7.69 4.59 -20.61
C LEU A 721 9.09 5.00 -20.13
N LEU A 722 9.60 6.09 -20.68
CA LEU A 722 10.87 6.67 -20.29
C LEU A 722 10.67 7.82 -19.29
N GLU A 723 11.51 7.88 -18.26
CA GLU A 723 11.67 9.05 -17.40
C GLU A 723 12.91 9.82 -17.89
N VAL A 724 12.72 11.03 -18.44
CA VAL A 724 13.75 11.80 -19.14
C VAL A 724 14.13 13.06 -18.37
N SER A 725 15.44 13.27 -18.19
CA SER A 725 16.02 14.50 -17.66
C SER A 725 16.91 15.17 -18.72
N ARG A 726 16.74 16.49 -18.89
CA ARG A 726 17.39 17.31 -19.91
C ARG A 726 18.08 18.49 -19.24
N VAL A 727 19.38 18.64 -19.45
CA VAL A 727 20.21 19.66 -18.81
C VAL A 727 21.00 20.42 -19.88
N PRO A 728 20.90 21.76 -19.94
CA PRO A 728 21.70 22.55 -20.87
C PRO A 728 23.18 22.51 -20.47
N LEU A 729 24.06 22.34 -21.47
CA LEU A 729 25.50 22.37 -21.29
C LEU A 729 26.03 23.78 -21.54
N HIS A 730 26.89 24.30 -20.65
CA HIS A 730 27.45 25.65 -20.75
C HIS A 730 28.96 25.65 -21.02
N ASP A 731 29.44 26.66 -21.76
CA ASP A 731 30.87 26.97 -21.84
C ASP A 731 31.37 27.71 -20.58
N ALA A 732 32.69 27.94 -20.50
CA ALA A 732 33.32 28.67 -19.40
C ALA A 732 32.84 30.14 -19.24
N SER A 733 32.13 30.67 -20.25
CA SER A 733 31.52 32.00 -20.22
C SER A 733 30.02 31.98 -19.83
N GLY A 734 29.46 30.81 -19.52
CA GLY A 734 28.07 30.63 -19.12
C GLY A 734 27.08 30.59 -20.29
N ARG A 735 27.53 30.46 -21.54
CA ARG A 735 26.65 30.35 -22.71
C ARG A 735 26.29 28.90 -22.97
N VAL A 736 25.03 28.63 -23.34
CA VAL A 736 24.57 27.28 -23.70
C VAL A 736 25.26 26.85 -25.01
N VAL A 737 26.00 25.75 -24.95
CA VAL A 737 26.71 25.13 -26.09
C VAL A 737 26.07 23.82 -26.55
N GLY A 738 25.12 23.28 -25.78
CA GLY A 738 24.44 22.03 -26.13
C GLY A 738 23.48 21.57 -25.05
N LEU A 739 23.11 20.29 -25.14
CA LEU A 739 22.14 19.65 -24.26
C LEU A 739 22.65 18.26 -23.86
N LEU A 740 22.48 17.89 -22.60
CA LEU A 740 22.67 16.53 -22.09
C LEU A 740 21.31 15.96 -21.71
N CYS A 741 20.98 14.80 -22.25
CA CYS A 741 19.77 14.05 -21.96
C CYS A 741 20.12 12.71 -21.31
N ALA A 742 19.45 12.39 -20.22
CA ALA A 742 19.50 11.09 -19.56
C ALA A 742 18.08 10.55 -19.43
N ALA A 743 17.84 9.33 -19.89
CA ALA A 743 16.54 8.67 -19.80
C ALA A 743 16.66 7.28 -19.16
N GLU A 744 15.61 6.87 -18.46
CA GLU A 744 15.51 5.55 -17.83
C GLU A 744 14.17 4.90 -18.18
N ASP A 745 14.18 3.62 -18.50
CA ASP A 745 12.95 2.85 -18.69
C ASP A 745 12.33 2.53 -17.32
N VAL A 746 11.15 3.11 -17.07
CA VAL A 746 10.40 2.97 -15.82
C VAL A 746 9.15 2.11 -15.97
N THR A 747 9.03 1.37 -17.07
CA THR A 747 7.84 0.57 -17.40
C THR A 747 7.56 -0.51 -16.35
N GLU A 748 8.56 -1.31 -15.99
CA GLU A 748 8.44 -2.37 -14.99
C GLU A 748 8.09 -1.81 -13.60
N LYS A 749 8.79 -0.74 -13.20
CA LYS A 749 8.58 -0.05 -11.92
C LYS A 749 7.15 0.48 -11.78
N ASN A 750 6.63 1.15 -12.82
CA ASN A 750 5.28 1.70 -12.82
C ASN A 750 4.20 0.60 -12.83
N ASN A 751 4.44 -0.52 -13.50
CA ASN A 751 3.55 -1.67 -13.47
C ASN A 751 3.50 -2.33 -12.08
N LEU A 752 4.65 -2.49 -11.44
CA LEU A 752 4.75 -3.02 -10.06
C LEU A 752 4.08 -2.09 -9.05
N GLU A 753 4.25 -0.77 -9.18
CA GLU A 753 3.60 0.22 -8.31
C GLU A 753 2.07 0.17 -8.42
N ARG A 754 1.55 0.02 -9.66
CA ARG A 754 0.11 -0.18 -9.89
C ARG A 754 -0.40 -1.49 -9.29
N GLN A 755 0.34 -2.59 -9.44
CA GLN A 755 0.01 -3.87 -8.83
C GLN A 755 -0.03 -3.78 -7.30
N LEU A 756 0.93 -3.09 -6.69
CA LEU A 756 1.02 -2.92 -5.25
C LEU A 756 -0.13 -2.07 -4.70
N LEU A 757 -0.43 -0.92 -5.33
CA LEU A 757 -1.58 -0.08 -4.96
C LEU A 757 -2.91 -0.85 -5.06
N GLN A 758 -3.02 -1.73 -6.03
CA GLN A 758 -4.22 -2.55 -6.17
C GLN A 758 -4.29 -3.69 -5.14
N SER A 759 -3.17 -4.33 -4.82
CA SER A 759 -3.11 -5.30 -3.72
C SER A 759 -3.50 -4.66 -2.39
N GLN A 760 -3.06 -3.42 -2.14
CA GLN A 760 -3.44 -2.67 -0.95
C GLN A 760 -4.94 -2.32 -0.92
N LYS A 761 -5.52 -1.95 -2.07
CA LYS A 761 -6.98 -1.77 -2.19
C LYS A 761 -7.74 -3.06 -1.89
N MET A 762 -7.24 -4.18 -2.39
CA MET A 762 -7.87 -5.48 -2.18
C MET A 762 -7.80 -5.93 -0.72
N GLU A 763 -6.66 -5.71 -0.07
CA GLU A 763 -6.45 -5.97 1.36
C GLU A 763 -7.34 -5.10 2.26
N ALA A 764 -7.49 -3.81 1.92
CA ALA A 764 -8.38 -2.89 2.62
C ALA A 764 -9.86 -3.29 2.48
N ILE A 765 -10.30 -3.66 1.27
CA ILE A 765 -11.65 -4.20 1.03
C ILE A 765 -11.85 -5.51 1.80
N GLY A 766 -10.83 -6.38 1.87
CA GLY A 766 -10.91 -7.67 2.58
C GLY A 766 -10.96 -7.58 4.09
N THR A 767 -10.38 -6.52 4.66
CA THR A 767 -10.47 -6.27 6.10
C THR A 767 -11.83 -5.68 6.48
N LEU A 768 -12.35 -4.74 5.67
CA LEU A 768 -13.68 -4.15 5.85
C LEU A 768 -14.81 -5.16 5.62
N ALA A 769 -14.72 -5.95 4.54
CA ALA A 769 -15.69 -6.98 4.22
C ALA A 769 -15.78 -8.06 5.32
N GLY A 770 -14.67 -8.37 5.98
CA GLY A 770 -14.63 -9.30 7.13
C GLY A 770 -15.49 -8.82 8.32
N GLY A 771 -15.32 -7.57 8.72
CA GLY A 771 -16.11 -6.97 9.82
C GLY A 771 -17.59 -6.83 9.45
N ILE A 772 -17.89 -6.37 8.23
CA ILE A 772 -19.28 -6.24 7.76
C ILE A 772 -19.97 -7.62 7.68
N ALA A 773 -19.27 -8.65 7.18
CA ALA A 773 -19.84 -9.99 7.07
C ALA A 773 -20.19 -10.60 8.42
N HIS A 774 -19.37 -10.36 9.45
CA HIS A 774 -19.68 -10.77 10.82
C HIS A 774 -21.01 -10.19 11.29
N ASP A 775 -21.21 -8.88 11.13
CA ASP A 775 -22.42 -8.19 11.59
C ASP A 775 -23.67 -8.65 10.82
N PHE A 776 -23.56 -8.86 9.51
CA PHE A 776 -24.66 -9.42 8.71
C PHE A 776 -25.02 -10.85 9.14
N ASN A 777 -24.03 -11.69 9.41
CA ASN A 777 -24.27 -13.07 9.82
C ASN A 777 -24.98 -13.14 11.19
N ASN A 778 -24.71 -12.21 12.10
CA ASN A 778 -25.41 -12.14 13.39
C ASN A 778 -26.90 -11.81 13.21
N ILE A 779 -27.22 -10.80 12.39
CA ILE A 779 -28.60 -10.42 12.06
C ILE A 779 -29.34 -11.59 11.37
N LEU A 780 -28.69 -12.23 10.39
CA LEU A 780 -29.28 -13.34 9.65
C LEU A 780 -29.53 -14.57 10.55
N THR A 781 -28.63 -14.84 11.50
CA THR A 781 -28.79 -15.93 12.48
C THR A 781 -30.03 -15.71 13.34
N SER A 782 -30.25 -14.49 13.86
CA SER A 782 -31.45 -14.16 14.64
C SER A 782 -32.75 -14.29 13.82
N ILE A 783 -32.75 -13.80 12.57
CA ILE A 783 -33.90 -13.89 11.66
C ILE A 783 -34.24 -15.35 11.34
N ILE A 784 -33.24 -16.17 11.00
CA ILE A 784 -33.45 -17.59 10.65
C ILE A 784 -34.01 -18.33 11.86
N ASN A 785 -33.39 -18.19 13.04
CA ASN A 785 -33.82 -18.89 14.25
C ASN A 785 -35.24 -18.48 14.70
N SER A 786 -35.56 -17.18 14.61
CA SER A 786 -36.91 -16.67 14.94
C SER A 786 -37.96 -17.19 13.96
N ALA A 787 -37.64 -17.24 12.66
CA ALA A 787 -38.53 -17.79 11.64
C ALA A 787 -38.73 -19.30 11.84
N GLU A 788 -37.69 -20.07 12.15
CA GLU A 788 -37.79 -21.50 12.49
C GLU A 788 -38.68 -21.74 13.72
N LEU A 789 -38.53 -20.91 14.76
CA LEU A 789 -39.33 -21.02 15.98
C LEU A 789 -40.82 -20.70 15.73
N ALA A 790 -41.11 -19.64 14.97
CA ALA A 790 -42.47 -19.31 14.57
C ALA A 790 -43.10 -20.39 13.67
N LEU A 791 -42.29 -21.05 12.82
CA LEU A 791 -42.72 -22.17 11.99
C LEU A 791 -43.17 -23.38 12.80
N MET A 792 -42.56 -23.61 13.96
CA MET A 792 -42.97 -24.67 14.88
C MET A 792 -44.29 -24.36 15.60
N ASP A 793 -44.58 -23.08 15.83
CA ASP A 793 -45.83 -22.61 16.45
C ASP A 793 -46.98 -22.47 15.44
N ALA A 794 -46.66 -22.50 14.14
CA ALA A 794 -47.64 -22.34 13.09
C ALA A 794 -48.49 -23.61 12.90
N PRO A 795 -49.82 -23.48 12.79
CA PRO A 795 -50.70 -24.62 12.55
C PRO A 795 -50.58 -25.12 11.10
N GLY A 796 -49.94 -26.29 10.89
CA GLY A 796 -49.97 -27.05 9.62
C GLY A 796 -49.56 -26.26 8.36
N GLU A 797 -50.05 -26.68 7.18
CA GLU A 797 -49.90 -25.94 5.91
C GLU A 797 -50.82 -24.70 5.88
N SER A 798 -50.50 -23.68 6.67
CA SER A 798 -51.17 -22.38 6.64
C SER A 798 -50.42 -21.37 5.76
N ASP A 799 -51.10 -20.30 5.34
CA ASP A 799 -50.45 -19.17 4.64
C ASP A 799 -49.31 -18.57 5.49
N MET A 800 -49.47 -18.54 6.83
CA MET A 800 -48.43 -18.11 7.76
C MET A 800 -47.19 -19.03 7.70
N THR A 801 -47.40 -20.34 7.60
CA THR A 801 -46.31 -21.32 7.42
C THR A 801 -45.57 -21.08 6.11
N GLN A 802 -46.30 -20.79 5.02
CA GLN A 802 -45.68 -20.47 3.73
C GLN A 802 -44.89 -19.15 3.76
N ASP A 803 -45.41 -18.12 4.43
CA ASP A 803 -44.73 -16.82 4.57
C ASP A 803 -43.46 -16.93 5.45
N LEU A 804 -43.52 -17.68 6.54
CA LEU A 804 -42.33 -17.96 7.37
C LEU A 804 -41.28 -18.77 6.59
N LEU A 805 -41.68 -19.74 5.75
CA LEU A 805 -40.76 -20.44 4.83
C LEU A 805 -40.17 -19.51 3.76
N ARG A 806 -40.82 -18.40 3.40
CA ARG A 806 -40.23 -17.38 2.51
C ARG A 806 -39.19 -16.54 3.24
N VAL A 807 -39.45 -16.15 4.48
CA VAL A 807 -38.49 -15.43 5.33
C VAL A 807 -37.24 -16.27 5.55
N LEU A 808 -37.41 -17.55 5.87
CA LEU A 808 -36.30 -18.49 6.05
C LEU A 808 -35.43 -18.61 4.78
N ARG A 809 -36.07 -18.81 3.61
CA ARG A 809 -35.38 -18.83 2.31
C ARG A 809 -34.71 -17.49 1.96
N ALA A 810 -35.24 -16.36 2.42
CA ALA A 810 -34.60 -15.06 2.22
C ALA A 810 -33.36 -14.90 3.11
N GLY A 811 -33.43 -15.30 4.39
CA GLY A 811 -32.30 -15.29 5.31
C GLY A 811 -31.15 -16.20 4.86
N GLN A 812 -31.48 -17.42 4.42
CA GLN A 812 -30.48 -18.36 3.86
C GLN A 812 -29.79 -17.80 2.60
N ARG A 813 -30.54 -17.15 1.71
CA ARG A 813 -29.97 -16.45 0.54
C ARG A 813 -29.07 -15.29 0.94
N GLY A 814 -29.47 -14.50 1.94
CA GLY A 814 -28.64 -13.42 2.50
C GLY A 814 -27.29 -13.95 3.03
N SER A 815 -27.30 -15.07 3.73
CA SER A 815 -26.08 -15.72 4.22
C SER A 815 -25.16 -16.16 3.08
N GLN A 816 -25.74 -16.65 1.98
CA GLN A 816 -24.97 -17.07 0.80
C GLN A 816 -24.29 -15.88 0.11
N LEU A 817 -24.97 -14.73 0.01
CA LEU A 817 -24.43 -13.47 -0.50
C LEU A 817 -23.26 -12.95 0.34
N VAL A 818 -23.36 -13.01 1.68
CA VAL A 818 -22.28 -12.59 2.57
C VAL A 818 -21.03 -13.47 2.37
N ARG A 819 -21.21 -14.78 2.19
CA ARG A 819 -20.11 -15.70 1.85
C ARG A 819 -19.45 -15.37 0.50
N GLN A 820 -20.22 -14.92 -0.50
CA GLN A 820 -19.68 -14.50 -1.80
C GLN A 820 -18.79 -13.25 -1.70
N ILE A 821 -19.19 -12.27 -0.90
CA ILE A 821 -18.41 -11.03 -0.68
C ILE A 821 -17.09 -11.35 0.02
N LEU A 822 -17.11 -12.27 1.00
CA LEU A 822 -15.91 -12.75 1.68
C LEU A 822 -14.95 -13.52 0.75
N ALA A 823 -15.50 -14.40 -0.10
CA ALA A 823 -14.72 -15.18 -1.06
C ALA A 823 -14.07 -14.31 -2.15
N PHE A 824 -14.71 -13.19 -2.52
CA PHE A 824 -14.14 -12.24 -3.48
C PHE A 824 -12.92 -11.52 -2.91
N SER A 825 -12.86 -11.30 -1.59
CA SER A 825 -11.97 -10.30 -1.01
C SER A 825 -10.67 -10.80 -0.39
N ARG A 826 -10.48 -12.12 -0.24
CA ARG A 826 -9.24 -12.71 0.30
C ARG A 826 -8.78 -13.91 -0.55
N PRO A 827 -7.46 -14.12 -0.74
CA PRO A 827 -6.94 -15.35 -1.33
C PRO A 827 -7.33 -16.57 -0.49
N SER A 828 -7.65 -17.69 -1.14
CA SER A 828 -8.15 -18.90 -0.49
C SER A 828 -7.14 -19.51 0.50
N GLN A 829 -7.61 -19.86 1.70
CA GLN A 829 -6.85 -20.64 2.70
C GLN A 829 -7.19 -22.14 2.68
N ALA A 830 -8.20 -22.56 1.91
CA ALA A 830 -8.73 -23.93 1.89
C ALA A 830 -7.80 -24.96 1.23
N GLY A 831 -6.86 -24.51 0.39
CA GLY A 831 -5.90 -25.40 -0.28
C GLY A 831 -6.52 -26.32 -1.33
N PHE A 832 -5.70 -27.20 -1.92
CA PHE A 832 -6.11 -28.16 -2.95
C PHE A 832 -6.71 -29.41 -2.31
N GLN A 833 -7.93 -29.78 -2.71
CA GLN A 833 -8.61 -31.01 -2.31
C GLN A 833 -9.24 -31.74 -3.50
N TYR A 834 -9.68 -32.97 -3.33
CA TYR A 834 -10.42 -33.68 -4.38
C TYR A 834 -11.83 -33.12 -4.45
N VAL A 835 -12.19 -32.53 -5.58
CA VAL A 835 -13.46 -31.85 -5.80
C VAL A 835 -14.16 -32.47 -7.00
N ASN A 836 -15.46 -32.72 -6.88
CA ASN A 836 -16.30 -33.01 -8.03
C ASN A 836 -16.61 -31.70 -8.77
N VAL A 837 -15.98 -31.49 -9.92
CA VAL A 837 -16.11 -30.24 -10.70
C VAL A 837 -17.56 -30.03 -11.16
N ALA A 838 -18.32 -31.12 -11.38
CA ALA A 838 -19.73 -31.04 -11.73
C ALA A 838 -20.56 -30.32 -10.65
N ASP A 839 -20.28 -30.59 -9.37
CA ASP A 839 -21.01 -29.99 -8.26
C ASP A 839 -20.69 -28.49 -8.14
N VAL A 840 -19.41 -28.10 -8.30
CA VAL A 840 -18.99 -26.69 -8.29
C VAL A 840 -19.65 -25.89 -9.43
N VAL A 841 -19.78 -26.50 -10.62
CA VAL A 841 -20.46 -25.88 -11.76
C VAL A 841 -21.95 -25.71 -11.47
N ARG A 842 -22.62 -26.75 -10.97
CA ARG A 842 -24.05 -26.70 -10.61
C ARG A 842 -24.32 -25.67 -9.51
N GLU A 843 -23.47 -25.60 -8.48
CA GLU A 843 -23.53 -24.59 -7.41
C GLU A 843 -23.38 -23.17 -7.98
N THR A 844 -22.38 -22.96 -8.84
CA THR A 844 -22.16 -21.65 -9.48
C THR A 844 -23.34 -21.23 -10.37
N LEU A 845 -23.92 -22.16 -11.12
CA LEU A 845 -25.10 -21.88 -11.94
C LEU A 845 -26.34 -21.57 -11.09
N SER A 846 -26.53 -22.31 -10.00
CA SER A 846 -27.60 -22.02 -9.03
C SER A 846 -27.49 -20.59 -8.50
N LEU A 847 -26.27 -20.16 -8.16
CA LEU A 847 -25.98 -18.79 -7.71
C LEU A 847 -26.30 -17.73 -8.77
N LEU A 848 -25.91 -17.98 -10.03
CA LEU A 848 -26.11 -17.02 -11.12
C LEU A 848 -27.57 -16.93 -11.58
N SER A 849 -28.33 -18.01 -11.46
CA SER A 849 -29.73 -18.10 -11.90
C SER A 849 -30.63 -16.99 -11.33
N ALA A 850 -30.34 -16.51 -10.11
CA ALA A 850 -31.09 -15.44 -9.45
C ALA A 850 -30.79 -14.03 -10.00
N SER A 851 -29.62 -13.86 -10.65
CA SER A 851 -29.13 -12.59 -11.17
C SER A 851 -29.29 -12.44 -12.69
N LEU A 852 -29.64 -13.52 -13.38
CA LEU A 852 -29.80 -13.55 -14.82
C LEU A 852 -31.16 -12.94 -15.24
N PRO A 853 -31.17 -11.96 -16.16
CA PRO A 853 -32.41 -11.46 -16.75
C PRO A 853 -33.08 -12.54 -17.61
N ARG A 854 -34.41 -12.48 -17.72
CA ARG A 854 -35.24 -13.51 -18.37
C ARG A 854 -34.96 -13.71 -19.88
N ASN A 855 -34.15 -12.85 -20.50
CA ASN A 855 -33.77 -12.90 -21.91
C ASN A 855 -32.51 -13.75 -22.18
N ILE A 856 -31.92 -14.37 -21.17
CA ILE A 856 -30.78 -15.29 -21.33
C ILE A 856 -31.21 -16.70 -20.93
N SER A 857 -31.05 -17.67 -21.83
CA SER A 857 -31.34 -19.08 -21.55
C SER A 857 -30.06 -19.82 -21.20
N VAL A 858 -30.06 -20.56 -20.09
CA VAL A 858 -28.90 -21.33 -19.63
C VAL A 858 -29.16 -22.81 -19.89
N ARG A 859 -28.21 -23.48 -20.54
CA ARG A 859 -28.25 -24.93 -20.80
C ARG A 859 -26.99 -25.59 -20.27
N GLU A 860 -27.15 -26.73 -19.63
CA GLU A 860 -26.06 -27.57 -19.13
C GLU A 860 -26.06 -28.94 -19.82
N ASP A 861 -24.88 -29.42 -20.19
CA ASP A 861 -24.63 -30.77 -20.73
C ASP A 861 -23.40 -31.37 -20.00
N ILE A 862 -23.66 -31.95 -18.84
CA ILE A 862 -22.65 -32.60 -17.99
C ILE A 862 -22.74 -34.11 -18.21
N ARG A 863 -21.76 -34.68 -18.93
CA ARG A 863 -21.80 -36.09 -19.37
C ARG A 863 -20.99 -37.05 -18.50
N GLN A 864 -20.25 -36.54 -17.51
CA GLN A 864 -19.38 -37.31 -16.62
C GLN A 864 -19.69 -36.98 -15.15
N ASP A 865 -19.99 -38.01 -14.36
CA ASP A 865 -20.15 -37.95 -12.90
C ASP A 865 -19.67 -39.31 -12.33
N PRO A 866 -18.68 -39.36 -11.42
CA PRO A 866 -18.01 -38.23 -10.78
C PRO A 866 -16.90 -37.60 -11.65
N ALA A 867 -16.86 -36.26 -11.67
CA ALA A 867 -15.86 -35.46 -12.38
C ALA A 867 -14.76 -34.96 -11.42
N LEU A 868 -13.99 -35.90 -10.86
CA LEU A 868 -13.00 -35.60 -9.82
C LEU A 868 -11.73 -34.93 -10.37
N ALA A 869 -11.39 -33.78 -9.79
CA ALA A 869 -10.10 -33.09 -9.99
C ALA A 869 -9.50 -32.68 -8.64
N LEU A 870 -8.17 -32.63 -8.56
CA LEU A 870 -7.47 -32.03 -7.42
C LEU A 870 -7.48 -30.50 -7.60
N ALA A 871 -8.32 -29.80 -6.86
CA ALA A 871 -8.55 -28.38 -7.04
C ALA A 871 -8.92 -27.66 -5.73
N ASP A 872 -8.72 -26.35 -5.71
CA ASP A 872 -9.31 -25.48 -4.69
C ASP A 872 -10.72 -25.08 -5.14
N PRO A 873 -11.78 -25.51 -4.41
CA PRO A 873 -13.16 -25.24 -4.83
C PRO A 873 -13.48 -23.73 -4.85
N ILE A 874 -12.86 -22.91 -3.99
CA ILE A 874 -13.11 -21.47 -3.95
C ILE A 874 -12.52 -20.81 -5.20
N GLN A 875 -11.32 -21.22 -5.59
CA GLN A 875 -10.69 -20.71 -6.81
C GLN A 875 -11.44 -21.16 -8.07
N LEU A 876 -11.97 -22.40 -8.10
CA LEU A 876 -12.82 -22.86 -9.20
C LEU A 876 -14.15 -22.09 -9.27
N HIS A 877 -14.80 -21.82 -8.14
CA HIS A 877 -15.98 -20.94 -8.09
C HIS A 877 -15.66 -19.56 -8.68
N GLN A 878 -14.51 -18.98 -8.35
CA GLN A 878 -14.08 -17.69 -8.87
C GLN A 878 -13.85 -17.72 -10.39
N VAL A 879 -13.25 -18.80 -10.91
CA VAL A 879 -13.08 -18.99 -12.36
C VAL A 879 -14.43 -18.99 -13.06
N PHE A 880 -15.37 -19.81 -12.59
CA PHE A 880 -16.67 -19.98 -13.24
C PHE A 880 -17.53 -18.72 -13.13
N LEU A 881 -17.55 -18.07 -11.96
CA LEU A 881 -18.25 -16.80 -11.79
C LEU A 881 -17.73 -15.73 -12.74
N ASN A 882 -16.41 -15.59 -12.90
CA ASN A 882 -15.82 -14.59 -13.80
C ASN A 882 -16.20 -14.86 -15.27
N LEU A 883 -16.11 -16.11 -15.73
CA LEU A 883 -16.44 -16.47 -17.12
C LEU A 883 -17.93 -16.30 -17.40
N CYS A 884 -18.80 -16.81 -16.52
CA CYS A 884 -20.25 -16.67 -16.69
C CYS A 884 -20.72 -15.22 -16.55
N THR A 885 -20.09 -14.41 -15.69
CA THR A 885 -20.39 -12.97 -15.58
C THR A 885 -19.98 -12.22 -16.84
N ASN A 886 -18.82 -12.54 -17.42
CA ASN A 886 -18.38 -11.95 -18.68
C ASN A 886 -19.35 -12.29 -19.83
N ALA A 887 -19.76 -13.56 -19.93
CA ALA A 887 -20.77 -14.00 -20.89
C ALA A 887 -22.12 -13.27 -20.69
N PHE A 888 -22.60 -13.20 -19.44
CA PHE A 888 -23.81 -12.46 -19.08
C PHE A 888 -23.73 -11.00 -19.52
N GLN A 889 -22.64 -10.31 -19.17
CA GLN A 889 -22.48 -8.89 -19.50
C GLN A 889 -22.40 -8.66 -21.01
N ALA A 890 -21.83 -9.60 -21.77
CA ALA A 890 -21.76 -9.53 -23.22
C ALA A 890 -23.15 -9.67 -23.88
N MET A 891 -24.05 -10.46 -23.28
CA MET A 891 -25.41 -10.70 -23.77
C MET A 891 -26.49 -9.81 -23.12
N ARG A 892 -26.11 -8.88 -22.23
CA ARG A 892 -27.06 -8.12 -21.40
C ARG A 892 -28.10 -7.35 -22.21
N GLU A 893 -27.70 -6.76 -23.33
CA GLU A 893 -28.58 -5.95 -24.19
C GLU A 893 -29.33 -6.78 -25.23
N THR A 894 -28.70 -7.81 -25.81
CA THR A 894 -29.25 -8.59 -26.92
C THR A 894 -30.06 -9.81 -26.48
N GLY A 895 -29.83 -10.31 -25.26
CA GLY A 895 -30.23 -11.67 -24.88
C GLY A 895 -29.37 -12.73 -25.58
N GLY A 896 -29.58 -14.01 -25.25
CA GLY A 896 -28.81 -15.09 -25.85
C GLY A 896 -28.88 -16.42 -25.10
N ASP A 897 -28.08 -17.38 -25.55
CA ASP A 897 -27.94 -18.70 -24.95
C ASP A 897 -26.55 -18.86 -24.33
N LEU A 898 -26.51 -19.29 -23.07
CA LEU A 898 -25.29 -19.71 -22.36
C LEU A 898 -25.28 -21.24 -22.25
N LEU A 899 -24.33 -21.89 -22.90
CA LEU A 899 -24.16 -23.35 -22.88
C LEU A 899 -22.91 -23.71 -22.07
N LEU A 900 -23.09 -24.58 -21.06
CA LEU A 900 -22.00 -25.16 -20.30
C LEU A 900 -21.93 -26.66 -20.58
N THR A 901 -20.78 -27.14 -21.05
CA THR A 901 -20.56 -28.58 -21.27
C THR A 901 -19.38 -29.07 -20.45
N LEU A 902 -19.53 -30.22 -19.79
CA LEU A 902 -18.44 -30.86 -19.03
C LEU A 902 -18.28 -32.30 -19.49
N GLN A 903 -17.09 -32.62 -20.02
CA GLN A 903 -16.75 -33.94 -20.53
C GLN A 903 -15.29 -34.30 -20.26
N ALA A 904 -14.97 -35.58 -20.22
CA ALA A 904 -13.57 -36.03 -20.18
C ALA A 904 -13.02 -36.12 -21.61
N GLU A 905 -11.80 -35.63 -21.80
CA GLU A 905 -11.08 -35.63 -23.07
C GLU A 905 -9.66 -36.14 -22.85
N ASP A 906 -9.24 -37.13 -23.65
CA ASP A 906 -7.86 -37.61 -23.66
C ASP A 906 -7.05 -36.77 -24.65
N LEU A 907 -6.09 -36.00 -24.14
CA LEU A 907 -5.20 -35.18 -24.96
C LEU A 907 -4.00 -36.02 -25.42
N ASP A 908 -3.86 -36.16 -26.74
CA ASP A 908 -2.69 -36.75 -27.39
C ASP A 908 -1.49 -35.78 -27.40
N ALA A 909 -0.30 -36.27 -27.75
CA ALA A 909 0.93 -35.46 -27.70
C ALA A 909 0.86 -34.14 -28.51
N PRO A 910 0.32 -34.13 -29.74
CA PRO A 910 0.15 -32.90 -30.51
C PRO A 910 -0.83 -31.91 -29.88
N ALA A 911 -1.99 -32.36 -29.39
CA ALA A 911 -2.98 -31.47 -28.78
C ALA A 911 -2.50 -30.92 -27.42
N ALA A 912 -1.77 -31.74 -26.66
CA ALA A 912 -1.20 -31.35 -25.39
C ALA A 912 -0.08 -30.30 -25.55
N GLU A 913 0.73 -30.39 -26.62
CA GLU A 913 1.77 -29.41 -26.93
C GLU A 913 1.20 -28.01 -27.24
N VAL A 914 0.12 -27.95 -28.03
CA VAL A 914 -0.57 -26.67 -28.36
C VAL A 914 -1.13 -26.00 -27.10
N LEU A 915 -1.62 -26.78 -26.13
CA LEU A 915 -2.17 -26.28 -24.87
C LEU A 915 -1.10 -26.12 -23.77
N SER A 916 0.18 -26.43 -24.06
CA SER A 916 1.26 -26.47 -23.07
C SER A 916 0.99 -27.38 -21.85
N LEU A 917 0.29 -28.49 -22.09
CA LEU A 917 -0.06 -29.51 -21.10
C LEU A 917 0.69 -30.84 -21.37
N PRO A 918 0.92 -31.69 -20.37
CA PRO A 918 1.37 -33.06 -20.60
C PRO A 918 0.23 -33.93 -21.18
N PRO A 919 0.53 -34.93 -22.04
CA PRO A 919 -0.48 -35.87 -22.54
C PRO A 919 -1.16 -36.64 -21.41
N GLY A 920 -2.49 -36.79 -21.46
CA GLY A 920 -3.25 -37.41 -20.37
C GLY A 920 -4.76 -37.19 -20.46
N CYS A 921 -5.49 -37.68 -19.45
CA CYS A 921 -6.93 -37.53 -19.34
C CYS A 921 -7.28 -36.23 -18.60
N TYR A 922 -8.05 -35.36 -19.23
CA TYR A 922 -8.46 -34.07 -18.68
C TYR A 922 -9.99 -33.97 -18.62
N LEU A 923 -10.50 -33.21 -17.66
CA LEU A 923 -11.85 -32.68 -17.67
C LEU A 923 -11.84 -31.40 -18.50
N ARG A 924 -12.62 -31.37 -19.57
CA ARG A 924 -12.88 -30.18 -20.39
C ARG A 924 -14.23 -29.60 -20.02
N LEU A 925 -14.20 -28.39 -19.48
CA LEU A 925 -15.37 -27.55 -19.29
C LEU A 925 -15.40 -26.49 -20.40
N THR A 926 -16.46 -26.47 -21.20
CA THR A 926 -16.68 -25.46 -22.23
C THR A 926 -17.81 -24.53 -21.81
N ILE A 927 -17.56 -23.22 -21.79
CA ILE A 927 -18.56 -22.18 -21.56
C ILE A 927 -18.72 -21.40 -22.86
N THR A 928 -19.86 -21.55 -23.53
CA THR A 928 -20.16 -20.88 -24.80
C THR A 928 -21.30 -19.87 -24.62
N ASP A 929 -21.08 -18.64 -25.08
CA ASP A 929 -22.11 -17.60 -25.15
C ASP A 929 -22.36 -17.16 -26.60
N THR A 930 -23.58 -16.69 -26.87
CA THR A 930 -24.01 -16.14 -28.17
C THR A 930 -23.95 -14.61 -28.20
N GLY A 931 -23.01 -14.01 -27.46
CA GLY A 931 -22.81 -12.57 -27.43
C GLY A 931 -22.13 -12.01 -28.69
N PRO A 932 -21.74 -10.72 -28.68
CA PRO A 932 -21.14 -10.04 -29.83
C PRO A 932 -19.75 -10.55 -30.24
N GLY A 933 -19.20 -11.58 -29.58
CA GLY A 933 -17.90 -12.15 -29.91
C GLY A 933 -16.71 -11.26 -29.55
N ILE A 934 -15.50 -11.77 -29.80
CA ILE A 934 -14.21 -11.09 -29.59
C ILE A 934 -13.49 -11.00 -30.94
N GLU A 935 -12.99 -9.82 -31.29
CA GLU A 935 -12.21 -9.61 -32.52
C GLU A 935 -10.87 -10.36 -32.49
N GLN A 936 -10.41 -10.86 -33.65
CA GLN A 936 -9.21 -11.70 -33.71
C GLN A 936 -7.94 -10.97 -33.24
N ASP A 937 -7.83 -9.67 -33.52
CA ASP A 937 -6.65 -8.85 -33.20
C ASP A 937 -6.45 -8.62 -31.69
N ILE A 938 -7.47 -8.93 -30.89
CA ILE A 938 -7.45 -8.76 -29.43
C ILE A 938 -7.54 -10.09 -28.66
N LEU A 939 -7.74 -11.23 -29.33
CA LEU A 939 -7.89 -12.54 -28.67
C LEU A 939 -6.66 -12.89 -27.81
N ASP A 940 -5.46 -12.61 -28.29
CA ASP A 940 -4.22 -12.89 -27.54
C ASP A 940 -4.02 -11.94 -26.34
N LYS A 941 -4.71 -10.79 -26.34
CA LYS A 941 -4.58 -9.72 -25.33
C LYS A 941 -5.63 -9.81 -24.22
N ILE A 942 -6.69 -10.60 -24.40
CA ILE A 942 -7.80 -10.63 -23.41
C ILE A 942 -7.38 -11.18 -22.04
N PHE A 943 -6.28 -11.94 -21.99
CA PHE A 943 -5.69 -12.46 -20.76
C PHE A 943 -4.64 -11.52 -20.15
N ASP A 944 -4.29 -10.43 -20.83
CA ASP A 944 -3.37 -9.41 -20.29
C ASP A 944 -4.05 -8.68 -19.13
N PRO A 945 -3.36 -8.53 -17.98
CA PRO A 945 -3.90 -7.74 -16.87
C PRO A 945 -4.25 -6.33 -17.32
N PHE A 946 -5.43 -5.85 -16.90
CA PHE A 946 -5.99 -4.53 -17.22
C PHE A 946 -6.50 -4.34 -18.65
N PHE A 947 -6.43 -5.38 -19.50
CA PHE A 947 -7.02 -5.31 -20.81
C PHE A 947 -8.55 -5.33 -20.70
N THR A 948 -9.22 -4.32 -21.26
CA THR A 948 -10.67 -4.29 -21.35
C THR A 948 -11.11 -3.52 -22.60
N THR A 949 -12.16 -4.03 -23.24
CA THR A 949 -12.86 -3.36 -24.34
C THR A 949 -13.99 -2.45 -23.85
N LYS A 950 -14.25 -2.42 -22.54
CA LYS A 950 -15.30 -1.60 -21.90
C LYS A 950 -14.71 -0.26 -21.44
N GLY A 951 -15.52 0.81 -21.42
CA GLY A 951 -15.06 2.16 -21.09
C GLY A 951 -14.38 2.26 -19.70
N LYS A 952 -13.62 3.34 -19.45
CA LYS A 952 -12.80 3.58 -18.23
C LYS A 952 -13.52 3.42 -16.87
N ALA A 953 -14.85 3.32 -16.85
CA ALA A 953 -15.67 3.18 -15.65
C ALA A 953 -16.32 1.78 -15.46
N GLU A 954 -16.31 0.89 -16.46
CA GLU A 954 -17.14 -0.32 -16.47
C GLU A 954 -16.38 -1.66 -16.42
N GLY A 955 -15.07 -1.66 -16.70
CA GLY A 955 -14.26 -2.89 -16.73
C GLY A 955 -12.99 -2.78 -15.89
N THR A 956 -12.78 -3.70 -14.95
CA THR A 956 -11.54 -3.78 -14.16
C THR A 956 -10.36 -4.39 -14.96
N GLY A 957 -10.66 -5.07 -16.07
CA GLY A 957 -9.67 -5.72 -16.95
C GLY A 957 -8.89 -6.87 -16.30
N LEU A 958 -9.34 -7.39 -15.16
CA LEU A 958 -8.60 -8.39 -14.38
C LEU A 958 -9.24 -9.77 -14.34
N GLY A 959 -10.53 -9.88 -14.65
CA GLY A 959 -11.28 -11.14 -14.49
C GLY A 959 -10.66 -12.31 -15.27
N LEU A 960 -10.34 -12.11 -16.56
CA LEU A 960 -9.76 -13.16 -17.41
C LEU A 960 -8.29 -13.46 -17.07
N ALA A 961 -7.50 -12.46 -16.68
CA ALA A 961 -6.13 -12.66 -16.20
C ALA A 961 -6.10 -13.53 -14.92
N VAL A 962 -7.04 -13.30 -14.00
CA VAL A 962 -7.22 -14.11 -12.79
C VAL A 962 -7.63 -15.54 -13.14
N VAL A 963 -8.57 -15.72 -14.07
CA VAL A 963 -8.98 -17.05 -14.56
C VAL A 963 -7.76 -17.84 -15.08
N HIS A 964 -6.96 -17.22 -15.95
CA HIS A 964 -5.78 -17.86 -16.52
C HIS A 964 -4.74 -18.21 -15.44
N GLY A 965 -4.51 -17.32 -14.48
CA GLY A 965 -3.62 -17.57 -13.35
C GLY A 965 -4.07 -18.74 -12.45
N ILE A 966 -5.35 -18.77 -12.10
CA ILE A 966 -5.93 -19.85 -11.28
C ILE A 966 -5.82 -21.19 -11.99
N ILE A 967 -6.23 -21.28 -13.25
CA ILE A 967 -6.21 -22.55 -14.00
C ILE A 967 -4.78 -23.07 -14.19
N LYS A 968 -3.81 -22.17 -14.44
CA LYS A 968 -2.40 -22.54 -14.51
C LYS A 968 -1.87 -23.06 -13.17
N ALA A 969 -2.27 -22.47 -12.04
CA ALA A 969 -1.95 -22.98 -10.71
C ALA A 969 -2.53 -24.38 -10.45
N HIS A 970 -3.66 -24.70 -11.09
CA HIS A 970 -4.30 -26.03 -11.08
C HIS A 970 -3.69 -27.02 -12.08
N LYS A 971 -2.56 -26.68 -12.71
CA LYS A 971 -1.92 -27.48 -13.78
C LYS A 971 -2.86 -27.73 -14.97
N GLY A 972 -3.78 -26.80 -15.21
CA GLY A 972 -4.71 -26.80 -16.32
C GLY A 972 -4.34 -25.79 -17.40
N ALA A 973 -5.16 -25.72 -18.45
CA ALA A 973 -5.06 -24.74 -19.52
C ALA A 973 -6.41 -24.11 -19.85
N VAL A 974 -6.38 -22.89 -20.39
CA VAL A 974 -7.56 -22.20 -20.92
C VAL A 974 -7.34 -21.94 -22.40
N ALA A 975 -8.28 -22.34 -23.23
CA ALA A 975 -8.32 -21.98 -24.64
C ALA A 975 -9.57 -21.14 -24.92
N VAL A 976 -9.45 -20.19 -25.84
CA VAL A 976 -10.55 -19.32 -26.26
C VAL A 976 -10.76 -19.46 -27.76
N SER A 977 -12.02 -19.54 -28.16
CA SER A 977 -12.42 -19.42 -29.56
C SER A 977 -13.58 -18.46 -29.68
N SER A 978 -13.52 -17.52 -30.61
CA SER A 978 -14.62 -16.59 -30.83
C SER A 978 -14.79 -16.26 -32.29
N ILE A 979 -16.04 -16.09 -32.69
CA ILE A 979 -16.45 -15.56 -33.98
C ILE A 979 -17.19 -14.25 -33.69
N PRO A 980 -16.67 -13.10 -34.17
CA PRO A 980 -17.32 -11.80 -33.96
C PRO A 980 -18.79 -11.84 -34.40
N TRP A 981 -19.65 -11.29 -33.56
CA TRP A 981 -21.11 -11.20 -33.72
C TRP A 981 -21.88 -12.52 -33.74
N GLU A 982 -21.22 -13.64 -33.40
CA GLU A 982 -21.87 -14.95 -33.39
C GLU A 982 -21.71 -15.67 -32.05
N ARG A 983 -20.48 -15.86 -31.56
CA ARG A 983 -20.23 -16.58 -30.30
C ARG A 983 -18.84 -16.37 -29.71
N THR A 984 -18.72 -16.58 -28.41
CA THR A 984 -17.45 -16.77 -27.70
C THR A 984 -17.51 -18.07 -26.91
N SER A 985 -16.41 -18.82 -26.89
CA SER A 985 -16.30 -20.09 -26.19
C SER A 985 -14.97 -20.18 -25.46
N PHE A 986 -15.03 -20.42 -24.16
CA PHE A 986 -13.88 -20.69 -23.31
C PHE A 986 -13.84 -22.18 -22.95
N ASP A 987 -12.74 -22.84 -23.28
CA ASP A 987 -12.44 -24.23 -22.95
C ASP A 987 -11.43 -24.27 -21.79
N ILE A 988 -11.81 -24.90 -20.68
CA ILE A 988 -10.97 -25.06 -19.49
C ILE A 988 -10.62 -26.52 -19.33
N TYR A 989 -9.33 -26.83 -19.26
CA TYR A 989 -8.80 -28.17 -19.09
C TYR A 989 -8.24 -28.35 -17.68
N LEU A 990 -8.75 -29.33 -16.93
CA LEU A 990 -8.26 -29.70 -15.60
C LEU A 990 -7.83 -31.18 -15.57
N PRO A 991 -6.69 -31.55 -14.94
CA PRO A 991 -6.26 -32.94 -14.88
C PRO A 991 -7.30 -33.83 -14.16
N LYS A 992 -7.83 -34.84 -14.85
CA LYS A 992 -8.80 -35.78 -14.28
C LYS A 992 -8.09 -36.75 -13.32
N GLN A 993 -8.66 -36.96 -12.14
CA GLN A 993 -8.19 -37.96 -11.19
C GLN A 993 -9.01 -39.25 -11.29
N ARG A 994 -8.39 -40.40 -10.98
CA ARG A 994 -9.09 -41.70 -10.96
C ARG A 994 -10.03 -41.78 -9.76
N ASP A 995 -11.15 -42.48 -9.95
CA ASP A 995 -12.19 -42.66 -8.95
C ASP A 995 -11.59 -43.16 -7.62
N LEU A 996 -11.78 -42.38 -6.56
CA LEU A 996 -11.62 -42.86 -5.19
C LEU A 996 -12.96 -43.50 -4.82
N ASP A 997 -12.94 -44.77 -4.42
CA ASP A 997 -14.10 -45.49 -3.92
C ASP A 997 -14.79 -44.65 -2.84
N GLN A 998 -15.97 -44.12 -3.13
CA GLN A 998 -16.74 -43.29 -2.20
C GLN A 998 -17.30 -44.16 -1.08
N GLU A 999 -16.92 -43.89 0.18
CA GLU A 999 -17.74 -44.26 1.32
C GLU A 999 -19.02 -43.40 1.27
N GLU A 1000 -20.17 -44.06 1.12
CA GLU A 1000 -21.49 -43.44 1.19
C GLU A 1000 -21.68 -42.77 2.56
N GLN A 1001 -21.90 -41.45 2.55
CA GLN A 1001 -22.47 -40.76 3.71
C GLN A 1001 -23.95 -41.17 3.85
N PRO A 1002 -24.41 -41.60 5.03
CA PRO A 1002 -25.79 -42.04 5.21
C PRO A 1002 -26.78 -40.87 5.12
N LEU A 1003 -27.85 -41.08 4.35
CA LEU A 1003 -28.98 -40.16 4.25
C LEU A 1003 -29.55 -39.81 5.64
N ALA A 1004 -29.81 -38.52 5.85
CA ALA A 1004 -30.38 -37.94 7.06
C ALA A 1004 -31.62 -38.71 7.58
N GLU A 1005 -31.47 -39.34 8.76
CA GLU A 1005 -32.59 -39.90 9.52
C GLU A 1005 -33.40 -38.80 10.23
N HIS A 1006 -34.71 -39.06 10.35
CA HIS A 1006 -35.67 -38.20 11.03
C HIS A 1006 -35.23 -37.85 12.46
N VAL A 1007 -35.47 -36.59 12.86
CA VAL A 1007 -35.16 -36.03 14.18
C VAL A 1007 -35.77 -36.88 15.31
N ARG A 1008 -34.94 -37.67 16.00
CA ARG A 1008 -35.27 -38.23 17.32
C ARG A 1008 -35.04 -37.15 18.40
N PRO A 1009 -35.89 -37.08 19.44
CA PRO A 1009 -35.70 -36.16 20.56
C PRO A 1009 -34.40 -36.46 21.31
N GLY A 1010 -33.60 -35.43 21.59
CA GLY A 1010 -32.39 -35.53 22.40
C GLY A 1010 -32.70 -35.63 23.89
N GLN A 1011 -31.76 -36.15 24.67
CA GLN A 1011 -31.77 -36.15 26.14
C GLN A 1011 -30.41 -35.63 26.63
N GLY A 1012 -30.38 -34.60 27.47
CA GLY A 1012 -29.16 -34.03 28.03
C GLY A 1012 -29.35 -32.59 28.53
N ARG A 1013 -28.52 -32.16 29.48
CA ARG A 1013 -28.53 -30.82 30.10
C ARG A 1013 -27.46 -29.95 29.47
N VAL A 1014 -27.85 -28.89 28.77
CA VAL A 1014 -26.96 -28.01 28.00
C VAL A 1014 -26.82 -26.67 28.72
N LEU A 1015 -25.59 -26.22 28.93
CA LEU A 1015 -25.30 -24.86 29.36
C LEU A 1015 -25.01 -24.01 28.12
N PHE A 1016 -25.84 -23.02 27.82
CA PHE A 1016 -25.67 -22.12 26.68
C PHE A 1016 -25.12 -20.77 27.15
N VAL A 1017 -23.99 -20.34 26.59
CA VAL A 1017 -23.30 -19.09 26.97
C VAL A 1017 -23.09 -18.22 25.75
N GLU A 1018 -23.72 -17.05 25.75
CA GLU A 1018 -23.82 -16.12 24.62
C GLU A 1018 -24.10 -14.72 25.19
N ASP A 1019 -23.56 -13.65 24.62
CA ASP A 1019 -23.79 -12.27 25.09
C ASP A 1019 -24.89 -11.54 24.31
N ASP A 1020 -25.34 -12.13 23.20
CA ASP A 1020 -26.48 -11.64 22.41
C ASP A 1020 -27.83 -11.99 23.07
N ASP A 1021 -28.57 -10.94 23.48
CA ASP A 1021 -29.86 -11.04 24.17
C ASP A 1021 -30.94 -11.79 23.35
N ASP A 1022 -30.95 -11.61 22.02
CA ASP A 1022 -31.92 -12.26 21.12
C ASP A 1022 -31.68 -13.77 21.02
N GLN A 1023 -30.41 -14.18 20.94
CA GLN A 1023 -30.02 -15.58 20.94
C GLN A 1023 -30.24 -16.24 22.31
N LEU A 1024 -29.96 -15.54 23.42
CA LEU A 1024 -30.28 -16.01 24.77
C LEU A 1024 -31.79 -16.25 24.96
N ALA A 1025 -32.64 -15.45 24.32
CA ALA A 1025 -34.09 -15.64 24.36
C ALA A 1025 -34.58 -16.78 23.46
N THR A 1026 -33.88 -17.06 22.36
CA THR A 1026 -34.38 -17.92 21.27
C THR A 1026 -33.81 -19.33 21.31
N ILE A 1027 -32.48 -19.50 21.43
CA ILE A 1027 -31.79 -20.79 21.32
C ILE A 1027 -32.20 -21.78 22.43
N PRO A 1028 -32.32 -21.37 23.72
CA PRO A 1028 -32.77 -22.30 24.77
C PRO A 1028 -34.19 -22.84 24.52
N ARG A 1029 -35.09 -22.03 23.94
CA ARG A 1029 -36.46 -22.46 23.60
C ARG A 1029 -36.47 -23.47 22.46
N VAL A 1030 -35.63 -23.24 21.45
CA VAL A 1030 -35.44 -24.13 20.31
C VAL A 1030 -34.90 -25.49 20.76
N LEU A 1031 -33.81 -25.51 21.52
CA LEU A 1031 -33.21 -26.76 22.01
C LEU A 1031 -34.12 -27.47 23.02
N GLY A 1032 -34.88 -26.72 23.82
CA GLY A 1032 -35.91 -27.24 24.72
C GLY A 1032 -36.96 -28.09 24.00
N ARG A 1033 -37.40 -27.67 22.81
CA ARG A 1033 -38.36 -28.44 22.00
C ARG A 1033 -37.77 -29.69 21.35
N LEU A 1034 -36.45 -29.70 21.15
CA LEU A 1034 -35.72 -30.86 20.67
C LEU A 1034 -35.46 -31.90 21.79
N GLY A 1035 -35.86 -31.61 23.03
CA GLY A 1035 -35.80 -32.53 24.17
C GLY A 1035 -34.65 -32.27 25.16
N TYR A 1036 -33.83 -31.24 24.94
CA TYR A 1036 -32.71 -30.89 25.82
C TYR A 1036 -33.15 -29.95 26.96
N GLU A 1037 -32.56 -30.09 28.14
CA GLU A 1037 -32.75 -29.13 29.24
C GLU A 1037 -31.68 -28.05 29.15
N VAL A 1038 -32.03 -26.85 28.68
CA VAL A 1038 -31.06 -25.78 28.37
C VAL A 1038 -31.14 -24.64 29.38
N THR A 1039 -29.99 -24.27 29.95
CA THR A 1039 -29.84 -23.07 30.79
C THR A 1039 -28.98 -22.04 30.06
N GLY A 1040 -29.51 -20.84 29.80
CA GLY A 1040 -28.79 -19.74 29.17
C GLY A 1040 -28.06 -18.85 30.17
N CYS A 1041 -26.89 -18.31 29.80
CA CYS A 1041 -26.09 -17.38 30.59
C CYS A 1041 -25.53 -16.26 29.70
N ALA A 1042 -25.58 -15.01 30.17
CA ALA A 1042 -25.14 -13.85 29.40
C ALA A 1042 -23.62 -13.63 29.42
N SER A 1043 -22.89 -14.40 30.23
CA SER A 1043 -21.44 -14.27 30.34
C SER A 1043 -20.73 -15.53 30.83
N ALA A 1044 -19.47 -15.69 30.44
CA ALA A 1044 -18.60 -16.76 30.92
C ALA A 1044 -18.47 -16.79 32.46
N LEU A 1045 -18.48 -15.63 33.12
CA LEU A 1045 -18.37 -15.54 34.58
C LEU A 1045 -19.62 -16.06 35.29
N GLU A 1046 -20.80 -15.78 34.74
CA GLU A 1046 -22.07 -16.29 35.24
C GLU A 1046 -22.15 -17.81 35.06
N ALA A 1047 -21.71 -18.32 33.91
CA ALA A 1047 -21.63 -19.74 33.61
C ALA A 1047 -20.71 -20.49 34.60
N LEU A 1048 -19.53 -19.94 34.92
CA LEU A 1048 -18.62 -20.51 35.93
C LEU A 1048 -19.25 -20.55 37.33
N ARG A 1049 -19.99 -19.51 37.73
CA ARG A 1049 -20.71 -19.51 39.02
C ARG A 1049 -21.80 -20.57 39.07
N LEU A 1050 -22.57 -20.74 37.99
CA LEU A 1050 -23.61 -21.77 37.88
C LEU A 1050 -23.03 -23.19 37.95
N LEU A 1051 -21.88 -23.42 37.33
CA LEU A 1051 -21.16 -24.70 37.40
C LEU A 1051 -20.59 -24.97 38.80
N ALA A 1052 -20.13 -23.93 39.50
CA ALA A 1052 -19.67 -24.02 40.89
C ALA A 1052 -20.82 -24.32 41.88
N ASP A 1053 -22.00 -23.71 41.67
CA ASP A 1053 -23.19 -23.92 42.51
C ASP A 1053 -23.87 -25.27 42.23
N ARG A 1054 -23.72 -25.83 41.02
CA ARG A 1054 -24.29 -27.11 40.59
C ARG A 1054 -23.25 -28.02 39.90
N PRO A 1055 -22.26 -28.55 40.63
CA PRO A 1055 -21.25 -29.43 40.04
C PRO A 1055 -21.89 -30.72 39.50
N GLY A 1056 -21.67 -31.03 38.22
CA GLY A 1056 -22.31 -32.15 37.51
C GLY A 1056 -23.76 -31.87 37.05
N GLY A 1057 -24.18 -30.61 37.08
CA GLY A 1057 -25.51 -30.15 36.65
C GLY A 1057 -25.72 -30.13 35.13
N PHE A 1058 -24.64 -30.19 34.34
CA PHE A 1058 -24.66 -30.06 32.89
C PHE A 1058 -23.83 -31.16 32.23
N ASP A 1059 -24.24 -31.56 31.04
CA ASP A 1059 -23.65 -32.65 30.26
C ASP A 1059 -22.83 -32.11 29.08
N VAL A 1060 -23.11 -30.88 28.61
CA VAL A 1060 -22.33 -30.20 27.55
C VAL A 1060 -22.48 -28.67 27.66
N VAL A 1061 -21.44 -27.93 27.28
CA VAL A 1061 -21.47 -26.46 27.18
C VAL A 1061 -21.49 -26.05 25.72
N LEU A 1062 -22.39 -25.15 25.36
CA LEU A 1062 -22.48 -24.50 24.06
C LEU A 1062 -22.11 -23.02 24.27
N THR A 1063 -20.98 -22.56 23.72
CA THR A 1063 -20.46 -21.20 23.97
C THR A 1063 -20.14 -20.48 22.68
N ASP A 1064 -20.40 -19.17 22.62
CA ASP A 1064 -19.89 -18.34 21.52
C ASP A 1064 -18.39 -18.07 21.65
N PHE A 1065 -17.74 -17.83 20.53
CA PHE A 1065 -16.32 -17.50 20.46
C PHE A 1065 -16.07 -16.05 20.90
N ASP A 1066 -16.89 -15.10 20.41
CA ASP A 1066 -16.68 -13.66 20.56
C ASP A 1066 -17.49 -13.05 21.70
N MET A 1067 -17.17 -13.42 22.94
CA MET A 1067 -17.82 -12.85 24.13
C MET A 1067 -16.97 -11.76 24.81
N PRO A 1068 -17.59 -10.70 25.36
CA PRO A 1068 -16.91 -9.64 26.09
C PRO A 1068 -16.30 -10.14 27.40
N GLN A 1069 -15.19 -9.50 27.81
CA GLN A 1069 -14.38 -9.80 29.01
C GLN A 1069 -13.59 -11.12 28.96
N VAL A 1070 -14.21 -12.24 28.58
CA VAL A 1070 -13.56 -13.56 28.45
C VAL A 1070 -14.10 -14.24 27.20
N ASN A 1071 -13.23 -14.50 26.23
CA ASN A 1071 -13.63 -15.15 24.98
C ASN A 1071 -13.91 -16.66 25.18
N GLY A 1072 -14.60 -17.28 24.22
CA GLY A 1072 -15.03 -18.68 24.32
C GLY A 1072 -13.88 -19.69 24.48
N VAL A 1073 -12.70 -19.40 23.90
CA VAL A 1073 -11.51 -20.26 24.01
C VAL A 1073 -10.90 -20.19 25.41
N GLU A 1074 -10.77 -18.99 25.97
CA GLU A 1074 -10.28 -18.79 27.34
C GLU A 1074 -11.26 -19.37 28.37
N PHE A 1075 -12.56 -19.25 28.12
CA PHE A 1075 -13.59 -19.90 28.93
C PHE A 1075 -13.45 -21.43 28.87
N ALA A 1076 -13.28 -22.02 27.69
CA ALA A 1076 -13.04 -23.45 27.54
C ALA A 1076 -11.76 -23.92 28.24
N TRP A 1077 -10.67 -23.15 28.20
CA TRP A 1077 -9.45 -23.42 28.97
C TRP A 1077 -9.73 -23.45 30.48
N ARG A 1078 -10.49 -22.49 31.01
CA ARG A 1078 -10.87 -22.46 32.44
C ARG A 1078 -11.74 -23.66 32.82
N LEU A 1079 -12.70 -24.03 31.96
CA LEU A 1079 -13.52 -25.23 32.15
C LEU A 1079 -12.67 -26.51 32.17
N LEU A 1080 -11.60 -26.59 31.38
CA LEU A 1080 -10.72 -27.76 31.39
C LEU A 1080 -10.00 -27.95 32.74
N PHE A 1081 -9.67 -26.85 33.45
CA PHE A 1081 -9.04 -26.92 34.77
C PHE A 1081 -10.04 -27.21 35.90
N GLU A 1082 -11.23 -26.60 35.86
CA GLU A 1082 -12.21 -26.70 36.94
C GLU A 1082 -13.19 -27.89 36.77
N HIS A 1083 -13.49 -28.27 35.52
CA HIS A 1083 -14.43 -29.32 35.13
C HIS A 1083 -13.92 -30.14 33.92
N PRO A 1084 -12.81 -30.90 34.07
CA PRO A 1084 -12.10 -31.56 32.96
C PRO A 1084 -12.91 -32.59 32.14
N GLY A 1085 -14.05 -33.05 32.66
CA GLY A 1085 -14.94 -34.01 31.98
C GLY A 1085 -16.10 -33.38 31.20
N LEU A 1086 -16.21 -32.05 31.18
CA LEU A 1086 -17.34 -31.35 30.54
C LEU A 1086 -17.00 -30.98 29.08
N PRO A 1087 -17.66 -31.58 28.08
CA PRO A 1087 -17.42 -31.26 26.68
C PRO A 1087 -17.96 -29.88 26.31
N VAL A 1088 -17.25 -29.21 25.41
CA VAL A 1088 -17.58 -27.88 24.90
C VAL A 1088 -17.82 -27.94 23.39
N VAL A 1089 -18.95 -27.39 22.97
CA VAL A 1089 -19.25 -27.04 21.58
C VAL A 1089 -19.08 -25.53 21.45
N MET A 1090 -18.20 -25.14 20.55
CA MET A 1090 -17.95 -23.73 20.29
C MET A 1090 -18.75 -23.28 19.07
N ILE A 1091 -19.35 -22.11 19.15
CA ILE A 1091 -20.00 -21.44 18.03
C ILE A 1091 -19.08 -20.30 17.60
N SER A 1092 -18.87 -20.10 16.30
CA SER A 1092 -18.04 -19.00 15.81
C SER A 1092 -18.51 -18.48 14.46
N GLY A 1093 -18.65 -17.16 14.34
CA GLY A 1093 -18.77 -16.48 13.04
C GLY A 1093 -17.47 -16.42 12.24
N ARG A 1094 -16.35 -16.85 12.84
CA ARG A 1094 -14.99 -16.76 12.31
C ARG A 1094 -14.41 -18.08 11.80
N LEU A 1095 -15.18 -19.17 11.81
CA LEU A 1095 -14.73 -20.47 11.29
C LEU A 1095 -14.28 -20.43 9.82
N HIS A 1096 -14.90 -19.58 9.01
CA HIS A 1096 -14.52 -19.38 7.60
C HIS A 1096 -13.33 -18.42 7.40
N THR A 1097 -12.83 -17.80 8.48
CA THR A 1097 -11.77 -16.79 8.45
C THR A 1097 -10.39 -17.31 8.86
N GLY A 1098 -10.28 -18.60 9.25
CA GLY A 1098 -9.01 -19.20 9.67
C GLY A 1098 -8.46 -18.67 11.01
N ASP A 1099 -9.22 -17.80 11.69
CA ASP A 1099 -8.85 -17.16 12.96
C ASP A 1099 -9.06 -18.07 14.19
N VAL A 1100 -9.43 -19.33 13.98
CA VAL A 1100 -9.47 -20.32 15.06
C VAL A 1100 -8.04 -20.75 15.37
N PRO A 1101 -7.53 -20.55 16.60
CA PRO A 1101 -6.16 -20.94 16.95
C PRO A 1101 -5.94 -22.43 16.67
N PRO A 1102 -4.79 -22.83 16.09
CA PRO A 1102 -4.52 -24.25 15.84
C PRO A 1102 -4.44 -25.10 17.12
N ASP A 1103 -4.17 -24.45 18.26
CA ASP A 1103 -4.11 -25.07 19.59
C ASP A 1103 -5.42 -24.84 20.37
N LEU A 1104 -6.51 -25.52 19.96
CA LEU A 1104 -7.76 -25.52 20.72
C LEU A 1104 -7.65 -26.37 22.00
N PRO A 1105 -8.29 -25.97 23.11
CA PRO A 1105 -8.48 -26.81 24.28
C PRO A 1105 -9.05 -28.20 23.94
N PRO A 1106 -8.53 -29.29 24.51
CA PRO A 1106 -8.98 -30.66 24.20
C PRO A 1106 -10.43 -30.96 24.61
N ASN A 1107 -11.04 -30.14 25.47
CA ASN A 1107 -12.46 -30.24 25.80
C ASN A 1107 -13.39 -29.60 24.76
N ILE A 1108 -12.86 -28.85 23.78
CA ILE A 1108 -13.66 -28.41 22.62
C ILE A 1108 -13.73 -29.58 21.64
N LEU A 1109 -14.90 -30.23 21.59
CA LEU A 1109 -15.10 -31.41 20.74
C LEU A 1109 -15.62 -31.05 19.35
N ARG A 1110 -16.26 -29.89 19.20
CA ARG A 1110 -16.76 -29.42 17.91
C ARG A 1110 -16.86 -27.90 17.85
N VAL A 1111 -16.67 -27.35 16.65
CA VAL A 1111 -16.84 -25.93 16.37
C VAL A 1111 -17.89 -25.77 15.26
N LEU A 1112 -18.93 -24.97 15.50
CA LEU A 1112 -20.06 -24.71 14.60
C LEU A 1112 -19.99 -23.29 14.02
N ALA A 1113 -20.22 -23.14 12.71
CA ALA A 1113 -20.12 -21.85 12.03
C ALA A 1113 -21.45 -21.07 12.08
N LYS A 1114 -21.41 -19.77 12.39
CA LYS A 1114 -22.58 -18.87 12.22
C LYS A 1114 -22.73 -18.47 10.72
N PRO A 1115 -23.94 -18.44 10.14
CA PRO A 1115 -25.22 -18.89 10.72
C PRO A 1115 -25.35 -20.42 10.70
N TYR A 1116 -25.86 -20.97 11.80
CA TYR A 1116 -26.13 -22.40 11.99
C TYR A 1116 -27.63 -22.66 12.05
N SER A 1117 -28.06 -23.86 11.66
CA SER A 1117 -29.46 -24.29 11.73
C SER A 1117 -29.74 -25.15 12.96
N GLN A 1118 -31.02 -25.32 13.31
CA GLN A 1118 -31.46 -26.30 14.30
C GLN A 1118 -30.91 -27.71 14.08
N ALA A 1119 -30.90 -28.17 12.83
CA ALA A 1119 -30.39 -29.50 12.47
C ALA A 1119 -28.90 -29.62 12.80
N SER A 1120 -28.12 -28.58 12.48
CA SER A 1120 -26.67 -28.55 12.69
C SER A 1120 -26.28 -28.57 14.17
N ILE A 1121 -26.99 -27.82 15.03
CA ILE A 1121 -26.73 -27.86 16.48
C ILE A 1121 -27.16 -29.22 17.06
N SER A 1122 -28.33 -29.71 16.66
CA SER A 1122 -28.88 -30.97 17.17
C SER A 1122 -27.98 -32.16 16.85
N GLU A 1123 -27.41 -32.20 15.64
CA GLU A 1123 -26.45 -33.21 15.22
C GLU A 1123 -25.15 -33.14 16.02
N ALA A 1124 -24.59 -31.94 16.20
CA ALA A 1124 -23.39 -31.74 17.00
C ALA A 1124 -23.57 -32.16 18.47
N LEU A 1125 -24.69 -31.79 19.09
CA LEU A 1125 -25.01 -32.20 20.45
C LEU A 1125 -25.23 -33.72 20.54
N ARG A 1126 -25.86 -34.34 19.55
CA ARG A 1126 -26.10 -35.79 19.52
C ARG A 1126 -24.81 -36.57 19.42
N GLU A 1127 -23.91 -36.21 18.49
CA GLU A 1127 -22.62 -36.88 18.35
C GLU A 1127 -21.83 -36.83 19.66
N ILE A 1128 -21.79 -35.69 20.33
CA ILE A 1128 -21.05 -35.50 21.58
C ILE A 1128 -21.68 -36.26 22.75
N LEU A 1129 -23.01 -36.23 22.88
CA LEU A 1129 -23.72 -36.88 23.99
C LEU A 1129 -23.93 -38.38 23.77
N SER A 1130 -23.76 -38.91 22.56
CA SER A 1130 -23.83 -40.36 22.26
C SER A 1130 -22.47 -41.06 22.30
N ALA A 1131 -21.37 -40.31 22.21
CA ALA A 1131 -20.00 -40.80 22.35
C ALA A 1131 -19.52 -40.91 23.81
N GLY A 1132 -20.34 -40.50 24.78
CA GLY A 1132 -20.04 -40.48 26.22
C GLY A 1132 -20.61 -41.66 27.01
#